data_AF-T0SJQ2-F1
#
_entry.id   AF-T0SJQ2-F1
#
_cell.length_a   1.000
_cell.length_b   1.000
_cell.length_c   1.000
_cell.angle_alpha   90.00
_cell.angle_beta   90.00
_cell.angle_gamma   90.00
#
_symmetry.space_group_name_H-M   'P 1'
#
loop_
_entity.id
_entity.type
_entity.pdbx_description
1 polymer ?
#
loop_
_entity_poly.entity_id
_entity_poly.type
_entity_poly.pdbx_seq_one_letter_code
_entity_poly.pdbx_strand_id
1 'polypeptide(L)'
;MDDRVFRNSHNSLVKTKSAFTKDERGQLSIFLGIVLIVLMTMLAFVINVGLFVKAKINLQNAVDAAAWSGAATQARQLTNIGYLNWELRNTYKEWMFKYYVIGQRGNIKTHASAITGDRINFRLSTIAGATNYDPFNAPSICLHFGSSRNICGIYAIPGLPRFESVGLPDVSEYFESAINQFVTLKAKACSARSDMNFAAAMIWAFGTKKEIFSDAPMLAAQRPGAWPQAIELGLRVRNLEDIVNRAPVAQPICLDNAGVPCTPVSDLQAEYPNGYPKNERPIKAFMSAFRNLSGGSTKDSSAGDNGDEFASSFTLTELAPAPYIPSPATLSGVLLPGGAQVEKYYLDLLAMPVNLATFFHTFVSNESDSETVGDLGNVDIQATCGVSKTALPVPGYLTGFVKNPEVLTYYAVKGEANYIGLFYPFGDREKGITLKAYAAAKPFGGKIGPMLFAPDPGKQSVRPRMPDGPQARSNNYVSGLNTTGLTFKPGMPIPLGNMTTNPFWVENQFQDIGGAPLAGNVALFSIPNLVYDLRPGDSAPMDPKSIETLLYANNVLQANNSTETLGLYNANQFRYFLENLPASSTGSVVLDANNINEALENVRQPTRYEAANYMIPHFAVDAQADSAKMASIPSVEKLQDTPYGNIYYHLFAPLYGPETLYDTPSAITQTIVDYINYSQTAVDNFLSSLEQVATAMKTNINTSGQGNSDRYLDAANTVHTGNLQNEINNCTLPKPKLSIAAKYFQFFKGSGTKCNIEPLPDAIVRFFNDEASANQDYPNFYLSTFKTPTDYDPAQFSTGYIPGPRQLSDTASGEVPRRNFYSTKLIGMGSIDGSKTSLGQQTIYSEARSTGLSFDSVQEYSSPNLVNLLAPGQLSEFGDLKF
;
A
#
# COMPACT_ATOMS: atom_id res chain seq x y z
N MET A 1 96.57 74.30 85.59
CA MET A 1 95.28 74.42 86.31
C MET A 1 94.20 74.06 85.29
N ASP A 2 93.37 73.09 85.67
CA ASP A 2 92.13 72.55 85.07
C ASP A 2 92.21 71.94 83.65
N ASP A 3 92.26 70.60 83.51
CA ASP A 3 91.20 69.56 83.62
C ASP A 3 90.39 69.40 82.31
N ARG A 4 90.74 68.42 81.45
CA ARG A 4 90.24 67.02 81.41
C ARG A 4 88.79 66.96 80.84
N VAL A 5 88.44 66.17 79.80
CA VAL A 5 88.50 64.69 79.76
C VAL A 5 88.36 64.14 78.32
N PHE A 6 89.39 63.41 77.89
CA PHE A 6 89.45 62.09 77.20
C PHE A 6 88.88 61.80 75.78
N ARG A 7 89.87 61.63 74.87
CA ARG A 7 90.32 60.38 74.19
C ARG A 7 89.73 59.95 72.83
N ASN A 8 90.70 59.85 71.89
CA ASN A 8 91.08 58.70 71.03
C ASN A 8 90.05 58.16 70.02
N SER A 9 90.37 57.64 68.84
CA SER A 9 91.58 57.50 68.00
C SER A 9 91.11 56.74 66.73
N HIS A 10 92.01 56.53 65.76
CA HIS A 10 92.06 55.43 64.78
C HIS A 10 91.51 55.57 63.35
N ASN A 11 92.46 55.31 62.43
CA ASN A 11 92.43 54.40 61.26
C ASN A 11 91.63 54.77 60.02
N SER A 12 92.27 54.86 58.84
CA SER A 12 92.71 53.77 57.93
C SER A 12 91.55 53.32 57.00
N LEU A 13 91.64 53.56 55.69
CA LEU A 13 92.30 52.77 54.63
C LEU A 13 91.31 51.85 53.87
N VAL A 14 91.29 52.04 52.54
CA VAL A 14 91.08 51.03 51.45
C VAL A 14 89.68 50.87 50.82
N LYS A 15 89.63 51.27 49.53
CA LYS A 15 88.95 50.71 48.33
C LYS A 15 87.51 50.19 48.45
N THR A 16 86.59 50.71 47.63
CA THR A 16 86.14 50.08 46.37
C THR A 16 85.09 50.94 45.62
N LYS A 17 85.04 50.76 44.29
CA LYS A 17 84.01 51.23 43.34
C LYS A 17 82.57 51.00 43.83
N SER A 18 81.65 51.94 43.57
CA SER A 18 80.28 51.66 43.06
C SER A 18 79.70 52.98 42.51
N ALA A 19 79.43 53.12 41.21
CA ALA A 19 78.38 52.53 40.37
C ALA A 19 77.18 53.49 40.22
N PHE A 20 76.92 53.86 38.95
CA PHE A 20 75.67 54.37 38.39
C PHE A 20 74.48 54.46 39.36
N THR A 21 74.09 55.67 39.73
CA THR A 21 72.74 55.95 40.23
C THR A 21 71.73 55.71 39.11
N LYS A 22 71.04 54.57 39.16
CA LYS A 22 69.87 54.26 38.34
C LYS A 22 68.69 55.13 38.80
N ASP A 23 68.10 55.86 37.87
CA ASP A 23 66.80 56.51 38.02
C ASP A 23 65.69 55.45 38.01
N GLU A 24 65.11 55.13 39.17
CA GLU A 24 64.04 54.13 39.33
C GLU A 24 62.62 54.73 39.14
N ARG A 25 62.50 56.04 38.90
CA ARG A 25 61.18 56.73 38.82
C ARG A 25 60.41 56.47 37.51
N GLY A 26 61.08 56.03 36.44
CA GLY A 26 60.44 55.67 35.16
C GLY A 26 60.01 54.20 35.05
N GLN A 27 60.59 53.31 35.86
CA GLN A 27 60.30 51.87 35.78
C GLN A 27 58.87 51.53 36.21
N LEU A 28 58.31 52.26 37.20
CA LEU A 28 56.93 52.07 37.63
C LEU A 28 55.92 52.41 36.51
N SER A 29 56.17 53.46 35.73
CA SER A 29 55.29 53.84 34.60
C SER A 29 55.38 52.85 33.44
N ILE A 30 56.58 52.36 33.13
CA ILE A 30 56.77 51.33 32.09
C ILE A 30 56.13 50.01 32.53
N PHE A 31 56.30 49.61 33.80
CA PHE A 31 55.66 48.42 34.36
C PHE A 31 54.14 48.54 34.36
N LEU A 32 53.58 49.68 34.76
CA LEU A 32 52.14 49.91 34.76
C LEU A 32 51.57 49.95 33.33
N GLY A 33 52.30 50.53 32.37
CA GLY A 33 51.93 50.52 30.96
C GLY A 33 51.90 49.11 30.36
N ILE A 34 52.90 48.29 30.67
CA ILE A 34 52.94 46.88 30.23
C ILE A 34 51.80 46.08 30.87
N VAL A 35 51.55 46.23 32.16
CA VAL A 35 50.45 45.54 32.86
C VAL A 35 49.09 45.94 32.30
N LEU A 36 48.87 47.23 32.00
CA LEU A 36 47.61 47.70 31.42
C LEU A 36 47.39 47.15 30.00
N ILE A 37 48.45 47.08 29.19
CA ILE A 37 48.40 46.47 27.85
C ILE A 37 48.09 44.96 27.96
N VAL A 38 48.73 44.25 28.89
CA VAL A 38 48.48 42.82 29.12
C VAL A 38 47.04 42.57 29.61
N LEU A 39 46.52 43.40 30.51
CA LEU A 39 45.12 43.30 30.97
C LEU A 39 44.13 43.58 29.84
N MET A 40 44.38 44.59 29.01
CA MET A 40 43.53 44.93 27.87
C MET A 40 43.55 43.82 26.80
N THR A 41 44.71 43.24 26.48
CA THR A 41 44.79 42.13 25.51
C THR A 41 44.13 40.86 26.04
N MET A 42 44.29 40.56 27.34
CA MET A 42 43.64 39.40 27.97
C MET A 42 42.11 39.59 28.03
N LEU A 43 41.62 40.79 28.34
CA LEU A 43 40.18 41.10 28.32
C LEU A 43 39.60 40.99 26.89
N ALA A 44 40.28 41.57 25.90
CA ALA A 44 39.87 41.48 24.50
C ALA A 44 39.85 40.02 24.01
N PHE A 45 40.83 39.21 24.43
CA PHE A 45 40.86 37.77 24.13
C PHE A 45 39.66 37.03 24.75
N VAL A 46 39.38 37.24 26.05
CA VAL A 46 38.24 36.59 26.73
C VAL A 46 36.91 36.96 26.06
N ILE A 47 36.73 38.24 25.69
CA ILE A 47 35.52 38.70 24.98
C ILE A 47 35.41 38.05 23.61
N ASN A 48 36.49 38.03 22.81
CA ASN A 48 36.50 37.41 21.48
C ASN A 48 36.20 35.90 21.54
N VAL A 49 36.76 35.19 22.52
CA VAL A 49 36.49 33.75 22.73
C VAL A 49 35.04 33.53 23.15
N GLY A 50 34.51 34.35 24.05
CA GLY A 50 33.11 34.26 24.48
C GLY A 50 32.12 34.47 23.32
N LEU A 51 32.36 35.48 22.48
CA LEU A 51 31.55 35.76 21.29
C LEU A 51 31.69 34.66 20.22
N PHE A 52 32.90 34.12 20.03
CA PHE A 52 33.14 33.00 19.12
C PHE A 52 32.38 31.73 19.54
N VAL A 53 32.43 31.37 20.83
CA VAL A 53 31.70 30.22 21.37
C VAL A 53 30.20 30.41 21.20
N LYS A 54 29.68 31.61 21.48
CA LYS A 54 28.26 31.95 21.26
C LYS A 54 27.86 31.80 19.79
N ALA A 55 28.67 32.33 18.86
CA ALA A 55 28.42 32.21 17.43
C ALA A 55 28.39 30.74 16.98
N LYS A 56 29.31 29.91 17.49
CA LYS A 56 29.34 28.47 17.19
C LYS A 56 28.12 27.71 17.72
N ILE A 57 27.69 28.00 18.95
CA ILE A 57 26.47 27.39 19.52
C ILE A 57 25.23 27.80 18.72
N ASN A 58 25.13 29.08 18.35
CA ASN A 58 24.03 29.58 17.53
C ASN A 58 24.00 28.91 16.15
N LEU A 59 25.16 28.74 15.51
CA LEU A 59 25.27 28.04 14.23
C LEU A 59 24.83 26.57 14.37
N GLN A 60 25.28 25.86 15.41
CA GLN A 60 24.87 24.47 15.62
C GLN A 60 23.36 24.35 15.83
N ASN A 61 22.77 25.20 16.68
CA ASN A 61 21.32 25.21 16.91
C ASN A 61 20.54 25.52 15.62
N ALA A 62 21.04 26.41 14.78
CA ALA A 62 20.44 26.72 13.48
C ALA A 62 20.50 25.52 12.53
N VAL A 63 21.65 24.85 12.42
CA VAL A 63 21.82 23.69 11.54
C VAL A 63 21.03 22.48 12.03
N ASP A 64 20.93 22.28 13.35
CA ASP A 64 20.04 21.28 13.95
C ASP A 64 18.57 21.57 13.58
N ALA A 65 18.12 22.82 13.72
CA ALA A 65 16.77 23.22 13.34
C ALA A 65 16.49 23.07 11.84
N ALA A 66 17.50 23.26 10.97
CA ALA A 66 17.38 22.97 9.54
C ALA A 66 17.21 21.48 9.25
N ALA A 67 18.05 20.63 9.86
CA ALA A 67 17.95 19.19 9.70
C ALA A 67 16.56 18.67 10.13
N TRP A 68 16.08 19.12 11.30
CA TRP A 68 14.75 18.77 11.80
C TRP A 68 13.61 19.27 10.89
N SER A 69 13.69 20.50 10.39
CA SER A 69 12.68 21.08 9.51
C SER A 69 12.61 20.32 8.16
N GLY A 70 13.76 20.04 7.55
CA GLY A 70 13.81 19.25 6.32
C GLY A 70 13.28 17.82 6.53
N ALA A 71 13.66 17.17 7.62
CA ALA A 71 13.12 15.86 8.00
C ALA A 71 11.60 15.91 8.27
N ALA A 72 11.07 16.99 8.83
CA ALA A 72 9.63 17.15 9.05
C ALA A 72 8.84 17.27 7.73
N THR A 73 9.40 17.91 6.70
CA THR A 73 8.74 17.96 5.37
C THR A 73 8.68 16.58 4.72
N GLN A 74 9.76 15.79 4.83
CA GLN A 74 9.77 14.39 4.38
C GLN A 74 8.74 13.54 5.16
N ALA A 75 8.64 13.71 6.48
CA ALA A 75 7.66 13.03 7.33
C ALA A 75 6.21 13.28 6.90
N ARG A 76 5.89 14.50 6.46
CA ARG A 76 4.56 14.84 5.95
C ARG A 76 4.23 14.04 4.67
N GLN A 77 5.18 13.92 3.75
CA GLN A 77 4.96 13.13 2.54
C GLN A 77 4.86 11.63 2.85
N LEU A 78 5.66 11.11 3.78
CA LEU A 78 5.53 9.73 4.27
C LEU A 78 4.14 9.47 4.89
N THR A 79 3.57 10.47 5.56
CA THR A 79 2.19 10.42 6.09
C THR A 79 1.17 10.25 4.96
N ASN A 80 1.25 11.09 3.91
CA ASN A 80 0.36 10.98 2.76
C ASN A 80 0.48 9.61 2.07
N ILE A 81 1.70 9.08 1.91
CA ILE A 81 1.93 7.74 1.35
C ILE A 81 1.28 6.66 2.24
N GLY A 82 1.41 6.76 3.57
CA GLY A 82 0.78 5.78 4.47
C GLY A 82 -0.75 5.85 4.46
N TYR A 83 -1.35 7.03 4.27
CA TYR A 83 -2.79 7.16 4.06
C TYR A 83 -3.23 6.51 2.74
N LEU A 84 -2.49 6.70 1.64
CA LEU A 84 -2.78 5.99 0.39
C LEU A 84 -2.64 4.47 0.53
N ASN A 85 -1.69 3.99 1.35
CA ASN A 85 -1.54 2.57 1.60
C ASN A 85 -2.70 1.97 2.42
N TRP A 86 -3.29 2.77 3.33
CA TRP A 86 -4.56 2.42 3.97
C TRP A 86 -5.73 2.44 2.97
N GLU A 87 -5.73 3.34 1.99
CA GLU A 87 -6.73 3.35 0.93
C GLU A 87 -6.62 2.13 -0.02
N LEU A 88 -5.41 1.61 -0.26
CA LEU A 88 -5.21 0.32 -0.94
C LEU A 88 -5.87 -0.83 -0.16
N ARG A 89 -5.73 -0.81 1.18
CA ARG A 89 -6.42 -1.75 2.06
C ARG A 89 -7.94 -1.58 2.02
N ASN A 90 -8.47 -0.35 2.04
CA ASN A 90 -9.90 -0.09 1.92
C ASN A 90 -10.47 -0.58 0.57
N THR A 91 -9.74 -0.40 -0.52
CA THR A 91 -10.09 -0.93 -1.84
C THR A 91 -10.18 -2.46 -1.82
N TYR A 92 -9.21 -3.11 -1.17
CA TYR A 92 -9.23 -4.57 -1.00
C TYR A 92 -10.40 -5.04 -0.13
N LYS A 93 -10.70 -4.37 0.99
CA LYS A 93 -11.87 -4.67 1.83
C LYS A 93 -13.17 -4.56 1.03
N GLU A 94 -13.33 -3.48 0.27
CA GLU A 94 -14.53 -3.26 -0.56
C GLU A 94 -14.71 -4.39 -1.59
N TRP A 95 -13.63 -4.79 -2.25
CA TRP A 95 -13.66 -5.91 -3.20
C TRP A 95 -14.01 -7.24 -2.53
N MET A 96 -13.38 -7.54 -1.39
CA MET A 96 -13.68 -8.73 -0.60
C MET A 96 -15.11 -8.72 -0.09
N PHE A 97 -15.70 -7.57 0.21
CA PHE A 97 -17.11 -7.48 0.61
C PHE A 97 -18.04 -7.84 -0.54
N LYS A 98 -17.77 -7.31 -1.74
CA LYS A 98 -18.50 -7.70 -2.95
C LYS A 98 -18.40 -9.21 -3.17
N TYR A 99 -17.19 -9.78 -3.03
CA TYR A 99 -16.93 -11.19 -3.27
C TYR A 99 -17.53 -12.16 -2.21
N TYR A 100 -17.21 -11.95 -0.93
CA TYR A 100 -17.59 -12.83 0.18
C TYR A 100 -19.00 -12.61 0.71
N VAL A 101 -19.54 -11.38 0.63
CA VAL A 101 -20.84 -11.06 1.22
C VAL A 101 -21.90 -10.92 0.13
N ILE A 102 -21.72 -10.00 -0.82
CA ILE A 102 -22.71 -9.74 -1.87
C ILE A 102 -22.81 -10.93 -2.83
N GLY A 103 -21.67 -11.47 -3.27
CA GLY A 103 -21.60 -12.63 -4.16
C GLY A 103 -22.14 -13.92 -3.54
N GLN A 104 -22.23 -14.01 -2.20
CA GLN A 104 -22.72 -15.17 -1.46
C GLN A 104 -24.19 -15.06 -1.02
N ARG A 105 -24.91 -13.97 -1.33
CA ARG A 105 -26.32 -13.83 -0.86
C ARG A 105 -27.23 -14.97 -1.30
N GLY A 106 -26.95 -15.59 -2.44
CA GLY A 106 -27.64 -16.78 -2.92
C GLY A 106 -27.36 -18.07 -2.12
N ASN A 107 -26.31 -18.12 -1.31
CA ASN A 107 -25.98 -19.26 -0.47
C ASN A 107 -26.50 -19.07 0.96
N ILE A 108 -27.60 -19.72 1.29
CA ILE A 108 -28.28 -19.62 2.60
C ILE A 108 -27.39 -19.97 3.79
N LYS A 109 -26.34 -20.78 3.61
CA LYS A 109 -25.40 -21.15 4.69
C LYS A 109 -24.54 -19.99 5.17
N THR A 110 -24.42 -18.93 4.38
CA THR A 110 -23.63 -17.72 4.69
C THR A 110 -24.47 -16.63 5.38
N HIS A 111 -25.75 -16.89 5.61
CA HIS A 111 -26.64 -15.93 6.28
C HIS A 111 -26.40 -15.94 7.79
N ALA A 112 -26.59 -14.80 8.45
CA ALA A 112 -26.28 -14.62 9.88
C ALA A 112 -26.93 -15.67 10.80
N SER A 113 -28.13 -16.16 10.43
CA SER A 113 -28.88 -17.19 11.17
C SER A 113 -28.39 -18.62 10.93
N ALA A 114 -27.66 -18.87 9.84
CA ALA A 114 -27.19 -20.21 9.44
C ALA A 114 -25.72 -20.46 9.81
N ILE A 115 -24.99 -19.42 10.23
CA ILE A 115 -23.62 -19.53 10.70
C ILE A 115 -23.63 -20.16 12.10
N THR A 116 -23.30 -21.45 12.17
CA THR A 116 -23.19 -22.21 13.42
C THR A 116 -21.77 -22.74 13.59
N GLY A 117 -21.05 -22.26 14.63
CA GLY A 117 -19.67 -22.66 14.94
C GLY A 117 -18.60 -21.64 14.52
N ASP A 118 -17.33 -22.04 14.58
CA ASP A 118 -16.16 -21.15 14.39
C ASP A 118 -15.75 -20.97 12.92
N ARG A 119 -16.38 -21.70 11.99
CA ARG A 119 -16.01 -21.77 10.56
C ARG A 119 -17.17 -21.40 9.65
N ILE A 120 -16.88 -20.69 8.57
CA ILE A 120 -17.85 -20.41 7.50
C ILE A 120 -17.82 -21.49 6.43
N ASN A 121 -19.02 -21.91 6.00
CA ASN A 121 -19.21 -22.87 4.93
C ASN A 121 -19.76 -22.19 3.67
N PHE A 122 -18.92 -22.05 2.65
CA PHE A 122 -19.25 -21.56 1.31
C PHE A 122 -19.64 -22.68 0.34
N ARG A 123 -19.70 -23.95 0.79
CA ARG A 123 -20.06 -25.08 -0.07
C ARG A 123 -21.55 -25.06 -0.40
N LEU A 124 -21.88 -25.44 -1.62
CA LEU A 124 -23.25 -25.53 -2.09
C LEU A 124 -24.01 -26.68 -1.39
N SER A 125 -25.33 -26.56 -1.31
CA SER A 125 -26.19 -27.60 -0.73
C SER A 125 -26.52 -28.64 -1.79
N THR A 126 -26.57 -29.90 -1.38
CA THR A 126 -27.07 -30.98 -2.23
C THR A 126 -28.56 -31.16 -2.01
N ILE A 127 -29.26 -31.72 -2.99
CA ILE A 127 -30.66 -32.08 -2.86
C ILE A 127 -30.73 -33.44 -2.13
N ALA A 128 -31.76 -33.64 -1.30
CA ALA A 128 -31.95 -34.88 -0.57
C ALA A 128 -31.93 -36.11 -1.51
N GLY A 129 -31.05 -37.08 -1.22
CA GLY A 129 -30.86 -38.29 -2.03
C GLY A 129 -29.71 -38.22 -3.05
N ALA A 130 -29.09 -37.06 -3.28
CA ALA A 130 -27.96 -36.93 -4.19
C ALA A 130 -26.65 -37.44 -3.56
N THR A 131 -25.85 -38.19 -4.34
CA THR A 131 -24.52 -38.71 -3.94
C THR A 131 -23.38 -37.72 -4.20
N ASN A 132 -23.57 -36.78 -5.12
CA ASN A 132 -22.56 -35.78 -5.48
C ASN A 132 -22.68 -34.53 -4.58
N TYR A 133 -21.53 -34.02 -4.12
CA TYR A 133 -21.44 -32.83 -3.25
C TYR A 133 -20.34 -31.87 -3.73
N ASP A 134 -20.40 -30.62 -3.28
CA ASP A 134 -19.37 -29.60 -3.55
C ASP A 134 -18.11 -29.88 -2.71
N PRO A 135 -16.98 -30.30 -3.33
CA PRO A 135 -15.76 -30.62 -2.59
C PRO A 135 -15.05 -29.38 -2.04
N PHE A 136 -15.30 -28.21 -2.63
CA PHE A 136 -14.45 -27.03 -2.47
C PHE A 136 -15.11 -25.99 -1.58
N ASN A 137 -14.55 -25.73 -0.40
CA ASN A 137 -14.97 -24.58 0.42
C ASN A 137 -14.39 -23.26 -0.12
N ALA A 138 -14.63 -22.94 -1.39
CA ALA A 138 -14.26 -21.66 -1.99
C ALA A 138 -15.51 -20.76 -2.07
N PRO A 139 -15.43 -19.49 -1.64
CA PRO A 139 -16.47 -18.51 -1.97
C PRO A 139 -16.51 -18.32 -3.49
N SER A 140 -17.70 -18.12 -4.03
CA SER A 140 -17.95 -17.94 -5.46
C SER A 140 -19.17 -17.07 -5.76
N ILE A 141 -19.01 -16.10 -6.67
CA ILE A 141 -20.04 -15.13 -7.03
C ILE A 141 -21.22 -15.83 -7.73
N CYS A 142 -22.40 -15.72 -7.15
CA CYS A 142 -23.66 -16.09 -7.79
C CYS A 142 -24.77 -15.11 -7.44
N LEU A 143 -25.23 -14.36 -8.44
CA LEU A 143 -26.24 -13.32 -8.23
C LEU A 143 -27.66 -13.89 -8.42
N HIS A 144 -28.52 -13.62 -7.44
CA HIS A 144 -29.93 -13.98 -7.46
C HIS A 144 -30.81 -12.73 -7.33
N PHE A 145 -31.51 -12.38 -8.41
CA PHE A 145 -32.36 -11.18 -8.48
C PHE A 145 -33.81 -11.43 -8.04
N GLY A 146 -34.02 -12.25 -7.00
CA GLY A 146 -35.34 -12.47 -6.41
C GLY A 146 -36.31 -13.32 -7.23
N SER A 147 -35.81 -14.20 -8.10
CA SER A 147 -36.67 -15.18 -8.75
C SER A 147 -37.26 -16.17 -7.74
N SER A 148 -38.44 -16.73 -8.02
CA SER A 148 -39.14 -17.66 -7.11
C SER A 148 -38.33 -18.90 -6.71
N ARG A 149 -37.28 -19.24 -7.47
CA ARG A 149 -36.32 -20.31 -7.16
C ARG A 149 -34.90 -19.78 -7.16
N ASN A 150 -34.20 -20.00 -6.04
CA ASN A 150 -32.79 -19.67 -5.88
C ASN A 150 -31.92 -20.89 -6.25
N ILE A 151 -31.27 -20.81 -7.41
CA ILE A 151 -30.36 -21.85 -7.91
C ILE A 151 -28.92 -21.68 -7.40
N CYS A 152 -28.59 -20.52 -6.83
CA CYS A 152 -27.22 -20.21 -6.40
C CYS A 152 -26.78 -20.97 -5.14
N GLY A 153 -27.72 -21.52 -4.37
CA GLY A 153 -27.41 -22.29 -3.16
C GLY A 153 -27.30 -23.80 -3.37
N ILE A 154 -27.49 -24.29 -4.60
CA ILE A 154 -27.65 -25.72 -4.92
C ILE A 154 -26.52 -26.18 -5.84
N TYR A 155 -25.90 -27.32 -5.52
CA TYR A 155 -24.75 -27.88 -6.24
C TYR A 155 -25.09 -28.38 -7.65
N ALA A 156 -26.19 -29.12 -7.78
CA ALA A 156 -26.66 -29.65 -9.06
C ALA A 156 -28.18 -29.61 -9.10
N ILE A 157 -28.73 -29.09 -10.20
CA ILE A 157 -30.17 -29.13 -10.47
C ILE A 157 -30.45 -30.39 -11.32
N PRO A 158 -31.35 -31.29 -10.88
CA PRO A 158 -31.67 -32.51 -11.59
C PRO A 158 -32.14 -32.23 -13.02
N GLY A 159 -31.78 -33.11 -13.94
CA GLY A 159 -32.19 -33.05 -15.34
C GLY A 159 -33.66 -33.39 -15.57
N LEU A 160 -34.05 -33.58 -16.83
CA LEU A 160 -35.37 -34.05 -17.25
C LEU A 160 -35.27 -35.57 -17.53
N PRO A 161 -36.18 -36.40 -17.00
CA PRO A 161 -36.22 -37.81 -17.32
C PRO A 161 -36.72 -38.03 -18.75
N ARG A 162 -36.12 -38.99 -19.45
CA ARG A 162 -36.64 -39.49 -20.73
C ARG A 162 -37.53 -40.70 -20.52
N PHE A 163 -38.76 -40.65 -21.01
CA PHE A 163 -39.62 -41.83 -21.00
C PHE A 163 -39.44 -42.58 -22.31
N GLU A 164 -39.22 -43.90 -22.25
CA GLU A 164 -39.22 -44.74 -23.45
C GLU A 164 -40.59 -44.65 -24.13
N SER A 165 -40.62 -44.21 -25.39
CA SER A 165 -41.87 -44.09 -26.13
C SER A 165 -42.42 -45.48 -26.45
N VAL A 166 -43.61 -45.80 -25.94
CA VAL A 166 -44.31 -47.06 -26.24
C VAL A 166 -44.85 -47.03 -27.69
N GLY A 167 -44.01 -47.47 -28.64
CA GLY A 167 -44.39 -48.21 -29.85
C GLY A 167 -45.43 -47.65 -30.83
N LEU A 168 -45.71 -46.34 -30.86
CA LEU A 168 -46.54 -45.71 -31.90
C LEU A 168 -45.69 -44.76 -32.75
N PRO A 169 -45.29 -45.15 -33.99
CA PRO A 169 -44.28 -44.46 -34.79
C PRO A 169 -44.46 -42.94 -34.91
N ASP A 170 -45.70 -42.47 -35.14
CA ASP A 170 -45.97 -41.04 -35.30
C ASP A 170 -45.97 -40.28 -33.96
N VAL A 171 -46.49 -40.88 -32.88
CA VAL A 171 -46.58 -40.21 -31.57
C VAL A 171 -45.21 -40.18 -30.88
N SER A 172 -44.38 -41.20 -31.10
CA SER A 172 -43.01 -41.26 -30.58
C SER A 172 -42.13 -40.15 -31.16
N GLU A 173 -42.26 -39.83 -32.45
CA GLU A 173 -41.44 -38.81 -33.10
C GLU A 173 -41.77 -37.40 -32.59
N TYR A 174 -43.07 -37.07 -32.46
CA TYR A 174 -43.49 -35.79 -31.90
C TYR A 174 -43.13 -35.62 -30.42
N PHE A 175 -43.24 -36.69 -29.63
CA PHE A 175 -42.88 -36.66 -28.21
C PHE A 175 -41.37 -36.47 -28.00
N GLU A 176 -40.54 -37.24 -28.72
CA GLU A 176 -39.08 -37.10 -28.67
C GLU A 176 -38.63 -35.71 -29.13
N SER A 177 -39.23 -35.16 -30.19
CA SER A 177 -38.95 -33.79 -30.66
C SER A 177 -39.30 -32.74 -29.60
N ALA A 178 -40.45 -32.87 -28.92
CA ALA A 178 -40.83 -31.96 -27.85
C ALA A 178 -39.88 -32.04 -26.64
N ILE A 179 -39.51 -33.25 -26.20
CA ILE A 179 -38.54 -33.45 -25.11
C ILE A 179 -37.17 -32.86 -25.47
N ASN A 180 -36.71 -33.02 -26.71
CA ASN A 180 -35.47 -32.42 -27.20
C ASN A 180 -35.49 -30.90 -27.09
N GLN A 181 -36.60 -30.24 -27.47
CA GLN A 181 -36.73 -28.79 -27.33
C GLN A 181 -36.70 -28.34 -25.86
N PHE A 182 -37.32 -29.08 -24.95
CA PHE A 182 -37.26 -28.78 -23.52
C PHE A 182 -35.86 -28.96 -22.94
N VAL A 183 -35.13 -30.01 -23.35
CA VAL A 183 -33.73 -30.25 -22.96
C VAL A 183 -32.84 -29.11 -23.42
N THR A 184 -32.94 -28.69 -24.69
CA THR A 184 -32.16 -27.57 -25.24
C THR A 184 -32.50 -26.24 -24.54
N LEU A 185 -33.79 -25.97 -24.31
CA LEU A 185 -34.22 -24.75 -23.62
C LEU A 185 -33.70 -24.70 -22.17
N LYS A 186 -33.75 -25.84 -21.47
CA LYS A 186 -33.23 -25.96 -20.10
C LYS A 186 -31.71 -25.81 -20.06
N ALA A 187 -30.98 -26.47 -20.94
CA ALA A 187 -29.52 -26.37 -21.04
C ALA A 187 -29.08 -24.92 -21.32
N LYS A 188 -29.76 -24.23 -22.24
CA LYS A 188 -29.52 -22.82 -22.53
C LYS A 188 -29.84 -21.90 -21.35
N ALA A 189 -30.96 -22.13 -20.66
CA ALA A 189 -31.31 -21.33 -19.49
C ALA A 189 -30.31 -21.53 -18.32
N CYS A 190 -29.77 -22.75 -18.19
CA CYS A 190 -28.70 -23.09 -17.26
C CYS A 190 -27.43 -22.29 -17.57
N SER A 191 -26.92 -22.33 -18.80
CA SER A 191 -25.67 -21.64 -19.19
C SER A 191 -25.78 -20.11 -19.19
N ALA A 192 -26.95 -19.54 -19.49
CA ALA A 192 -27.16 -18.09 -19.54
C ALA A 192 -26.87 -17.37 -18.20
N ARG A 193 -26.97 -18.08 -17.07
CA ARG A 193 -26.66 -17.52 -15.74
C ARG A 193 -25.16 -17.37 -15.50
N SER A 194 -24.34 -18.20 -16.14
CA SER A 194 -22.88 -18.12 -16.08
C SER A 194 -22.36 -16.77 -16.59
N ASP A 195 -22.98 -16.23 -17.64
CA ASP A 195 -22.61 -14.94 -18.22
C ASP A 195 -22.85 -13.77 -17.26
N MET A 196 -23.95 -13.79 -16.51
CA MET A 196 -24.24 -12.77 -15.49
C MET A 196 -23.22 -12.80 -14.34
N ASN A 197 -22.87 -14.01 -13.88
CA ASN A 197 -21.89 -14.19 -12.79
C ASN A 197 -20.49 -13.77 -13.24
N PHE A 198 -20.10 -14.14 -14.47
CA PHE A 198 -18.85 -13.71 -15.09
C PHE A 198 -18.78 -12.19 -15.21
N ALA A 199 -19.85 -11.55 -15.71
CA ALA A 199 -19.88 -10.11 -15.85
C ALA A 199 -19.78 -9.38 -14.51
N ALA A 200 -20.46 -9.88 -13.47
CA ALA A 200 -20.34 -9.33 -12.11
C ALA A 200 -18.91 -9.43 -11.57
N ALA A 201 -18.25 -10.59 -11.76
CA ALA A 201 -16.86 -10.78 -11.38
C ALA A 201 -15.91 -9.80 -12.10
N MET A 202 -16.10 -9.64 -13.42
CA MET A 202 -15.35 -8.67 -14.23
C MET A 202 -15.57 -7.22 -13.80
N ILE A 203 -16.81 -6.82 -13.51
CA ILE A 203 -17.14 -5.47 -13.05
C ILE A 203 -16.47 -5.17 -11.71
N TRP A 204 -16.52 -6.10 -10.75
CA TRP A 204 -15.95 -5.86 -9.42
C TRP A 204 -14.42 -5.88 -9.42
N ALA A 205 -13.79 -6.65 -10.30
CA ALA A 205 -12.34 -6.67 -10.44
C ALA A 205 -11.79 -5.53 -11.32
N PHE A 206 -12.37 -5.30 -12.50
CA PHE A 206 -11.80 -4.46 -13.56
C PHE A 206 -12.67 -3.29 -14.04
N GLY A 207 -13.84 -3.06 -13.42
CA GLY A 207 -14.76 -2.01 -13.86
C GLY A 207 -14.22 -0.59 -13.79
N THR A 208 -14.66 0.25 -14.72
CA THR A 208 -14.22 1.65 -14.86
C THR A 208 -15.39 2.63 -14.75
N LYS A 209 -16.33 2.33 -13.83
CA LYS A 209 -17.62 3.05 -13.62
C LYS A 209 -18.56 3.13 -14.83
N LYS A 210 -18.30 2.34 -15.88
CA LYS A 210 -19.13 2.22 -17.08
C LYS A 210 -19.46 0.75 -17.34
N GLU A 211 -20.51 0.52 -18.13
CA GLU A 211 -20.83 -0.81 -18.67
C GLU A 211 -19.63 -1.40 -19.41
N ILE A 212 -19.14 -2.55 -18.93
CA ILE A 212 -18.11 -3.35 -19.61
C ILE A 212 -18.74 -4.22 -20.69
N PHE A 213 -19.96 -4.72 -20.44
CA PHE A 213 -20.70 -5.59 -21.34
C PHE A 213 -22.15 -5.09 -21.45
N SER A 214 -22.67 -4.96 -22.67
CA SER A 214 -24.01 -4.42 -22.95
C SER A 214 -25.17 -5.32 -22.49
N ASP A 215 -24.89 -6.58 -22.17
CA ASP A 215 -25.89 -7.60 -21.86
C ASP A 215 -25.85 -8.05 -20.38
N ALA A 216 -25.09 -7.35 -19.53
CA ALA A 216 -24.88 -7.72 -18.14
C ALA A 216 -25.58 -6.79 -17.13
N PRO A 217 -26.11 -7.33 -16.01
CA PRO A 217 -26.65 -6.49 -14.94
C PRO A 217 -25.53 -5.72 -14.23
N MET A 218 -25.70 -4.41 -14.10
CA MET A 218 -24.79 -3.53 -13.36
C MET A 218 -25.06 -3.60 -11.86
N LEU A 219 -24.42 -4.53 -11.13
CA LEU A 219 -24.46 -4.53 -9.67
C LEU A 219 -23.20 -3.86 -9.11
N ALA A 220 -23.38 -2.79 -8.32
CA ALA A 220 -22.29 -1.99 -7.75
C ALA A 220 -21.30 -1.42 -8.78
N ALA A 221 -21.73 -1.25 -10.04
CA ALA A 221 -20.90 -0.77 -11.14
C ALA A 221 -20.64 0.74 -11.10
N GLN A 222 -21.28 1.48 -10.19
CA GLN A 222 -21.03 2.92 -9.98
C GLN A 222 -19.67 3.20 -9.33
N ARG A 223 -19.06 2.17 -8.73
CA ARG A 223 -17.72 2.24 -8.14
C ARG A 223 -16.72 1.57 -9.07
N PRO A 224 -15.46 2.05 -9.12
CA PRO A 224 -14.45 1.41 -9.93
C PRO A 224 -14.15 0.01 -9.37
N GLY A 225 -13.67 -0.86 -10.25
CA GLY A 225 -13.18 -2.18 -9.89
C GLY A 225 -11.94 -2.07 -9.02
N ALA A 226 -11.66 -3.14 -8.28
CA ALA A 226 -10.55 -3.18 -7.33
C ALA A 226 -9.19 -2.95 -8.02
N TRP A 227 -8.99 -3.52 -9.21
CA TRP A 227 -7.72 -3.48 -9.91
C TRP A 227 -7.41 -2.09 -10.49
N PRO A 228 -8.28 -1.42 -11.26
CA PRO A 228 -8.04 -0.04 -11.70
C PRO A 228 -7.79 0.92 -10.54
N GLN A 229 -8.58 0.80 -9.46
CA GLN A 229 -8.42 1.65 -8.28
C GLN A 229 -7.08 1.42 -7.56
N ALA A 230 -6.63 0.17 -7.46
CA ALA A 230 -5.34 -0.16 -6.84
C ALA A 230 -4.16 0.34 -7.68
N ILE A 231 -4.26 0.27 -9.02
CA ILE A 231 -3.24 0.84 -9.92
C ILE A 231 -3.21 2.37 -9.81
N GLU A 232 -4.36 3.04 -9.81
CA GLU A 232 -4.44 4.50 -9.61
C GLU A 232 -3.74 4.93 -8.32
N LEU A 233 -4.07 4.30 -7.20
CA LEU A 233 -3.43 4.55 -5.91
C LEU A 233 -1.91 4.28 -5.95
N GLY A 234 -1.49 3.22 -6.66
CA GLY A 234 -0.08 2.91 -6.87
C GLY A 234 0.69 3.98 -7.64
N LEU A 235 0.12 4.51 -8.71
CA LEU A 235 0.70 5.61 -9.49
C LEU A 235 0.82 6.88 -8.64
N ARG A 236 -0.22 7.20 -7.85
CA ARG A 236 -0.18 8.33 -6.90
C ARG A 236 0.91 8.17 -5.85
N VAL A 237 1.12 6.95 -5.32
CA VAL A 237 2.24 6.66 -4.40
C VAL A 237 3.60 6.89 -5.07
N ARG A 238 3.77 6.52 -6.34
CA ARG A 238 5.03 6.77 -7.08
C ARG A 238 5.31 8.26 -7.27
N ASN A 239 4.29 9.09 -7.56
CA ASN A 239 4.48 10.54 -7.60
C ASN A 239 4.84 11.13 -6.24
N LEU A 240 4.24 10.65 -5.15
CA LEU A 240 4.63 11.09 -3.80
C LEU A 240 6.06 10.65 -3.44
N GLU A 241 6.48 9.45 -3.87
CA GLU A 241 7.84 8.96 -3.72
C GLU A 241 8.85 9.85 -4.50
N ASP A 242 8.50 10.28 -5.72
CA ASP A 242 9.30 11.22 -6.50
C ASP A 242 9.48 12.58 -5.79
N ILE A 243 8.41 13.13 -5.22
CA ILE A 243 8.47 14.38 -4.45
C ILE A 243 9.44 14.25 -3.26
N VAL A 244 9.44 13.11 -2.56
CA VAL A 244 10.38 12.85 -1.45
C VAL A 244 11.82 12.72 -1.95
N ASN A 245 12.00 12.09 -3.11
CA ASN A 245 13.30 11.83 -3.73
C ASN A 245 13.88 12.98 -4.54
N ARG A 246 13.23 14.17 -4.54
CA ARG A 246 13.79 15.40 -5.11
C ARG A 246 15.27 15.52 -4.78
N ALA A 247 16.10 15.66 -5.82
CA ALA A 247 17.55 15.65 -5.71
C ALA A 247 18.05 16.72 -4.71
N PRO A 248 19.17 16.49 -4.01
CA PRO A 248 19.81 17.50 -3.19
C PRO A 248 20.19 18.74 -4.02
N VAL A 249 20.08 19.96 -3.46
CA VAL A 249 20.58 21.18 -4.12
C VAL A 249 22.10 21.07 -4.26
N ALA A 250 22.61 21.16 -5.48
CA ALA A 250 24.04 21.01 -5.76
C ALA A 250 24.89 22.18 -5.24
N GLN A 251 24.31 23.39 -5.20
CA GLN A 251 24.96 24.60 -4.68
C GLN A 251 24.46 24.93 -3.28
N PRO A 252 25.26 25.62 -2.45
CA PRO A 252 24.81 26.13 -1.15
C PRO A 252 23.59 27.05 -1.32
N ILE A 253 22.65 27.00 -0.38
CA ILE A 253 21.44 27.83 -0.35
C ILE A 253 21.73 29.10 0.46
N CYS A 254 21.29 30.26 -0.02
CA CYS A 254 21.50 31.57 0.60
C CYS A 254 20.27 32.49 0.46
N LEU A 255 20.27 33.64 1.15
CA LEU A 255 19.22 34.66 0.99
C LEU A 255 19.43 35.48 -0.28
N ASP A 256 20.65 35.94 -0.53
CA ASP A 256 21.04 36.72 -1.69
C ASP A 256 22.42 36.29 -2.21
N ASN A 257 22.67 36.57 -3.50
CA ASN A 257 23.93 36.20 -4.18
C ASN A 257 25.04 37.25 -3.94
N ALA A 258 25.20 37.77 -2.73
CA ALA A 258 26.14 38.85 -2.39
C ALA A 258 27.63 38.45 -2.43
N GLY A 259 28.10 37.84 -3.54
CA GLY A 259 29.50 37.52 -3.81
C GLY A 259 29.94 36.08 -3.50
N VAL A 260 29.04 35.21 -3.03
CA VAL A 260 29.29 33.77 -2.83
C VAL A 260 28.50 32.98 -3.89
N PRO A 261 29.08 31.97 -4.56
CA PRO A 261 28.31 31.10 -5.45
C PRO A 261 27.31 30.27 -4.64
N CYS A 262 26.05 30.70 -4.64
CA CYS A 262 24.95 30.07 -3.94
C CYS A 262 23.66 30.15 -4.77
N THR A 263 22.64 29.38 -4.38
CA THR A 263 21.29 29.45 -4.96
C THR A 263 20.38 30.21 -3.99
N PRO A 264 19.87 31.40 -4.38
CA PRO A 264 18.92 32.15 -3.58
C PRO A 264 17.65 31.34 -3.30
N VAL A 265 17.10 31.48 -2.09
CA VAL A 265 15.80 30.87 -1.74
C VAL A 265 14.68 31.36 -2.66
N SER A 266 14.74 32.61 -3.15
CA SER A 266 13.79 33.15 -4.12
C SER A 266 13.77 32.37 -5.43
N ASP A 267 14.93 31.89 -5.88
CA ASP A 267 15.07 31.14 -7.13
C ASP A 267 14.48 29.74 -6.94
N LEU A 268 14.72 29.10 -5.79
CA LEU A 268 14.06 27.84 -5.43
C LEU A 268 12.54 27.97 -5.31
N GLN A 269 12.03 29.12 -4.85
CA GLN A 269 10.59 29.41 -4.80
C GLN A 269 10.00 29.65 -6.20
N ALA A 270 10.76 30.28 -7.09
CA ALA A 270 10.36 30.59 -8.46
C ALA A 270 10.50 29.40 -9.43
N GLU A 271 11.26 28.36 -9.08
CA GLU A 271 11.45 27.14 -9.89
C GLU A 271 10.12 26.38 -10.10
N TYR A 272 9.26 26.36 -9.07
CA TYR A 272 7.97 25.65 -9.08
C TYR A 272 6.83 26.56 -8.59
N PRO A 273 6.51 27.66 -9.31
CA PRO A 273 5.65 28.73 -8.81
C PRO A 273 4.18 28.31 -8.67
N ASN A 274 3.75 27.30 -9.44
CA ASN A 274 2.45 26.64 -9.35
C ASN A 274 2.59 25.10 -9.26
N GLY A 275 3.81 24.62 -8.97
CA GLY A 275 4.17 23.21 -9.04
C GLY A 275 3.94 22.45 -7.74
N TYR A 276 4.25 21.16 -7.75
CA TYR A 276 4.19 20.31 -6.56
C TYR A 276 5.24 20.74 -5.51
N PRO A 277 5.09 20.39 -4.21
CA PRO A 277 5.98 20.83 -3.13
C PRO A 277 7.37 20.16 -3.15
N LYS A 278 8.00 20.04 -4.32
CA LYS A 278 9.34 19.46 -4.52
C LYS A 278 10.44 20.25 -3.80
N ASN A 279 10.39 21.58 -3.88
CA ASN A 279 11.37 22.46 -3.23
C ASN A 279 11.02 22.82 -1.77
N GLU A 280 9.93 22.28 -1.21
CA GLU A 280 9.55 22.60 0.17
C GLU A 280 10.62 22.18 1.18
N ARG A 281 11.26 21.01 1.00
CA ARG A 281 12.32 20.51 1.88
C ARG A 281 13.50 21.47 2.03
N PRO A 282 14.23 21.84 0.96
CA PRO A 282 15.37 22.76 1.08
C PRO A 282 14.95 24.16 1.54
N ILE A 283 13.80 24.68 1.10
CA ILE A 283 13.30 26.01 1.49
C ILE A 283 13.01 26.05 3.00
N LYS A 284 12.27 25.05 3.53
CA LYS A 284 11.93 24.99 4.95
C LYS A 284 13.15 24.69 5.83
N ALA A 285 14.11 23.92 5.33
CA ALA A 285 15.37 23.69 6.02
C ALA A 285 16.16 25.00 6.17
N PHE A 286 16.38 25.73 5.06
CA PHE A 286 17.08 27.00 5.08
C PHE A 286 16.39 28.05 5.96
N MET A 287 15.09 28.27 5.76
CA MET A 287 14.35 29.27 6.53
C MET A 287 14.31 28.95 8.03
N SER A 288 14.31 27.67 8.40
CA SER A 288 14.40 27.25 9.81
C SER A 288 15.77 27.59 10.39
N ALA A 289 16.86 27.27 9.69
CA ALA A 289 18.20 27.65 10.14
C ALA A 289 18.34 29.17 10.26
N PHE A 290 18.00 29.92 9.22
CA PHE A 290 18.15 31.37 9.20
C PHE A 290 17.38 32.06 10.33
N ARG A 291 16.15 31.59 10.63
CA ARG A 291 15.35 32.10 11.75
C ARG A 291 15.94 31.77 13.12
N ASN A 292 16.66 30.66 13.26
CA ASN A 292 17.33 30.27 14.50
C ASN A 292 18.75 30.84 14.63
N LEU A 293 19.31 31.39 13.55
CA LEU A 293 20.63 32.02 13.51
C LEU A 293 20.54 33.45 14.07
N SER A 294 21.07 33.71 15.27
CA SER A 294 21.14 35.05 15.90
C SER A 294 19.77 35.73 16.20
N GLY A 295 19.76 36.84 16.95
CA GLY A 295 18.61 37.35 17.70
C GLY A 295 17.80 38.46 17.04
N GLY A 296 16.52 38.18 16.75
CA GLY A 296 15.47 39.20 16.64
C GLY A 296 15.43 40.05 15.35
N SER A 297 14.91 41.27 15.48
CA SER A 297 14.44 42.15 14.40
C SER A 297 15.52 42.82 13.54
N THR A 298 16.80 42.52 13.74
CA THR A 298 17.95 43.14 13.04
C THR A 298 18.65 42.20 12.05
N LYS A 299 18.00 41.09 11.67
CA LYS A 299 18.53 40.11 10.70
C LYS A 299 18.44 40.55 9.24
N ASP A 300 17.61 41.54 8.96
CA ASP A 300 17.28 41.96 7.61
C ASP A 300 18.19 43.14 7.23
N SER A 301 18.96 42.98 6.15
CA SER A 301 19.87 43.99 5.58
C SER A 301 19.14 45.24 5.07
N SER A 302 17.80 45.26 5.13
CA SER A 302 16.97 46.43 4.93
C SER A 302 17.02 47.45 6.09
N ALA A 303 17.71 47.14 7.19
CA ALA A 303 17.97 48.06 8.31
C ALA A 303 19.31 48.84 8.21
N GLY A 304 19.72 49.29 7.01
CA GLY A 304 20.91 50.14 6.84
C GLY A 304 22.22 49.51 7.36
N ASP A 305 23.23 50.36 7.63
CA ASP A 305 24.62 50.06 8.08
C ASP A 305 24.77 49.18 9.36
N ASN A 306 23.72 48.51 9.85
CA ASN A 306 23.70 47.68 11.06
C ASN A 306 23.08 46.29 10.84
N GLY A 307 23.21 45.70 9.66
CA GLY A 307 22.85 44.29 9.42
C GLY A 307 23.78 43.33 10.16
N ASP A 308 23.26 42.19 10.63
CA ASP A 308 24.09 41.15 11.25
C ASP A 308 24.95 40.44 10.19
N GLU A 309 26.23 40.83 10.08
CA GLU A 309 27.25 40.26 9.16
C GLU A 309 27.35 38.72 9.26
N PHE A 310 27.02 38.15 10.42
CA PHE A 310 27.00 36.70 10.63
C PHE A 310 25.81 36.03 9.93
N ALA A 311 24.66 36.70 9.89
CA ALA A 311 23.46 36.17 9.24
C ALA A 311 23.49 36.37 7.72
N SER A 312 24.04 37.49 7.24
CA SER A 312 24.18 37.76 5.80
C SER A 312 25.18 36.81 5.11
N SER A 313 26.16 36.26 5.84
CA SER A 313 27.14 35.30 5.31
C SER A 313 26.72 33.83 5.44
N PHE A 314 25.51 33.55 5.94
CA PHE A 314 25.06 32.19 6.18
C PHE A 314 24.70 31.44 4.88
N THR A 315 25.29 30.27 4.71
CA THR A 315 24.95 29.33 3.63
C THR A 315 24.60 27.95 4.19
N LEU A 316 23.65 27.27 3.55
CA LEU A 316 23.23 25.92 3.91
C LEU A 316 23.43 24.97 2.72
N THR A 317 24.20 23.91 2.91
CA THR A 317 24.46 22.89 1.89
C THR A 317 23.77 21.58 2.29
N GLU A 318 23.00 21.00 1.37
CA GLU A 318 22.44 19.65 1.55
C GLU A 318 23.56 18.61 1.36
N LEU A 319 23.73 17.69 2.31
CA LEU A 319 24.69 16.60 2.18
C LEU A 319 24.02 15.48 1.37
N ALA A 320 24.49 15.29 0.13
CA ALA A 320 23.89 14.37 -0.83
C ALA A 320 24.19 12.89 -0.50
N PRO A 321 23.15 12.07 -0.27
CA PRO A 321 23.29 10.60 -0.29
C PRO A 321 23.69 10.10 -1.67
N ALA A 322 24.38 8.96 -1.76
CA ALA A 322 24.53 8.24 -3.00
C ALA A 322 23.16 7.81 -3.53
N PRO A 323 22.81 8.09 -4.80
CA PRO A 323 21.52 7.71 -5.35
C PRO A 323 21.43 6.19 -5.51
N TYR A 324 20.30 5.62 -5.10
CA TYR A 324 19.92 4.25 -5.45
C TYR A 324 19.11 4.28 -6.74
N ILE A 325 19.53 3.49 -7.73
CA ILE A 325 18.83 3.35 -9.01
C ILE A 325 18.23 1.94 -9.05
N PRO A 326 16.90 1.79 -8.90
CA PRO A 326 16.27 0.48 -8.95
C PRO A 326 16.30 -0.09 -10.38
N SER A 327 16.47 -1.42 -10.48
CA SER A 327 16.28 -2.10 -11.76
C SER A 327 14.77 -2.16 -12.10
N PRO A 328 14.36 -1.91 -13.36
CA PRO A 328 12.96 -2.01 -13.79
C PRO A 328 12.32 -3.38 -13.53
N ALA A 329 13.13 -4.45 -13.46
CA ALA A 329 12.69 -5.82 -13.19
C ALA A 329 12.48 -6.12 -11.70
N THR A 330 12.58 -5.12 -10.81
CA THR A 330 12.41 -5.27 -9.36
C THR A 330 11.11 -4.65 -8.85
N LEU A 331 10.68 -5.02 -7.65
CA LEU A 331 9.52 -4.47 -6.95
C LEU A 331 9.65 -2.95 -6.69
N SER A 332 10.87 -2.42 -6.65
CA SER A 332 11.14 -0.97 -6.58
C SER A 332 10.83 -0.24 -7.90
N GLY A 333 10.93 -0.95 -9.03
CA GLY A 333 10.69 -0.44 -10.39
C GLY A 333 9.24 -0.57 -10.87
N VAL A 334 8.43 -1.37 -10.17
CA VAL A 334 7.01 -1.56 -10.48
C VAL A 334 6.26 -0.24 -10.55
N LEU A 335 5.46 -0.05 -11.60
CA LEU A 335 4.70 1.16 -11.94
C LEU A 335 5.54 2.36 -12.40
N LEU A 336 6.88 2.33 -12.40
CA LEU A 336 7.65 3.43 -12.97
C LEU A 336 7.48 3.49 -14.50
N PRO A 337 7.47 4.69 -15.11
CA PRO A 337 7.28 4.82 -16.55
C PRO A 337 8.48 4.26 -17.32
N GLY A 338 8.23 3.43 -18.35
CA GLY A 338 9.16 3.12 -19.44
C GLY A 338 10.55 2.58 -19.06
N GLY A 339 10.69 1.87 -17.94
CA GLY A 339 12.00 1.42 -17.46
C GLY A 339 12.95 2.55 -17.07
N ALA A 340 12.41 3.75 -16.81
CA ALA A 340 13.18 4.92 -16.41
C ALA A 340 14.01 4.63 -15.15
N GLN A 341 15.30 4.97 -15.24
CA GLN A 341 16.21 4.93 -14.10
C GLN A 341 15.97 6.18 -13.24
N VAL A 342 14.98 6.09 -12.36
CA VAL A 342 14.68 7.15 -11.39
C VAL A 342 15.67 7.07 -10.23
N GLU A 343 16.43 8.13 -10.01
CA GLU A 343 17.36 8.22 -8.89
C GLU A 343 16.60 8.41 -7.57
N LYS A 344 16.81 7.50 -6.62
CA LYS A 344 16.19 7.53 -5.30
C LYS A 344 17.22 7.85 -4.23
N TYR A 345 17.15 9.07 -3.70
CA TYR A 345 18.10 9.58 -2.69
C TYR A 345 17.68 9.25 -1.25
N TYR A 346 16.38 9.35 -0.96
CA TYR A 346 15.86 9.40 0.42
C TYR A 346 14.86 8.29 0.74
N LEU A 347 14.14 7.77 -0.25
CA LEU A 347 13.09 6.77 -0.04
C LEU A 347 13.04 5.79 -1.21
N ASP A 348 12.96 4.51 -0.89
CA ASP A 348 12.59 3.48 -1.87
C ASP A 348 11.44 2.64 -1.31
N LEU A 349 10.39 2.51 -2.12
CA LEU A 349 9.22 1.71 -1.83
C LEU A 349 9.16 0.47 -2.74
N LEU A 350 9.02 -0.69 -2.12
CA LEU A 350 8.73 -1.95 -2.78
C LEU A 350 7.22 -2.08 -2.93
N ALA A 351 6.74 -2.14 -4.18
CA ALA A 351 5.35 -2.49 -4.46
C ALA A 351 5.13 -3.98 -4.20
N MET A 352 3.97 -4.35 -3.64
CA MET A 352 3.60 -5.75 -3.36
C MET A 352 2.43 -6.20 -4.27
N PRO A 353 2.67 -6.43 -5.57
CA PRO A 353 1.69 -7.02 -6.47
C PRO A 353 1.51 -8.52 -6.17
N VAL A 354 0.27 -8.96 -6.02
CA VAL A 354 -0.10 -10.35 -5.77
C VAL A 354 -1.10 -10.81 -6.83
N ASN A 355 -0.90 -12.01 -7.36
CA ASN A 355 -1.80 -12.65 -8.31
C ASN A 355 -2.92 -13.35 -7.53
N LEU A 356 -4.14 -12.85 -7.71
CA LEU A 356 -5.33 -13.30 -6.98
C LEU A 356 -6.36 -13.88 -7.93
N ALA A 357 -7.13 -14.85 -7.48
CA ALA A 357 -8.21 -15.43 -8.27
C ALA A 357 -9.51 -15.51 -7.45
N THR A 358 -10.57 -14.88 -7.97
CA THR A 358 -11.91 -14.92 -7.35
C THR A 358 -12.81 -15.86 -8.13
N PHE A 359 -13.66 -16.63 -7.47
CA PHE A 359 -14.53 -17.57 -8.20
C PHE A 359 -15.89 -16.97 -8.54
N PHE A 360 -16.49 -17.46 -9.61
CA PHE A 360 -17.90 -17.27 -9.95
C PHE A 360 -18.53 -18.62 -10.33
N HIS A 361 -19.86 -18.73 -10.23
CA HIS A 361 -20.56 -19.94 -10.65
C HIS A 361 -20.67 -20.00 -12.17
N THR A 362 -20.10 -21.06 -12.74
CA THR A 362 -20.38 -21.50 -14.10
C THR A 362 -21.30 -22.71 -14.02
N PHE A 363 -22.47 -22.57 -14.59
CA PHE A 363 -23.44 -23.64 -14.72
C PHE A 363 -23.11 -24.45 -15.97
N VAL A 364 -22.79 -25.73 -15.77
CA VAL A 364 -22.39 -26.69 -16.80
C VAL A 364 -23.53 -27.69 -16.98
N SER A 365 -24.11 -27.71 -18.18
CA SER A 365 -25.14 -28.69 -18.54
C SER A 365 -24.51 -30.03 -18.92
N ASN A 366 -25.00 -31.13 -18.35
CA ASN A 366 -24.53 -32.48 -18.64
C ASN A 366 -25.67 -33.51 -18.65
N GLU A 367 -25.35 -34.72 -19.11
CA GLU A 367 -26.13 -35.92 -18.85
C GLU A 367 -25.69 -36.52 -17.51
N SER A 368 -26.63 -37.05 -16.73
CA SER A 368 -26.33 -37.78 -15.50
C SER A 368 -26.65 -39.26 -15.68
N ASP A 369 -25.87 -40.12 -15.03
CA ASP A 369 -26.11 -41.56 -15.00
C ASP A 369 -27.56 -41.86 -14.55
N SER A 370 -28.16 -42.89 -15.16
CA SER A 370 -29.53 -43.33 -14.89
C SER A 370 -29.87 -43.35 -13.40
N GLU A 371 -30.81 -42.51 -12.97
CA GLU A 371 -31.34 -42.55 -11.60
C GLU A 371 -32.60 -43.43 -11.54
N THR A 372 -32.77 -44.14 -10.43
CA THR A 372 -33.97 -44.94 -10.17
C THR A 372 -35.11 -44.00 -9.75
N VAL A 373 -36.01 -43.70 -10.67
CA VAL A 373 -37.19 -42.86 -10.38
C VAL A 373 -38.33 -43.76 -9.90
N GLY A 374 -38.31 -44.14 -8.62
CA GLY A 374 -39.38 -44.93 -8.00
C GLY A 374 -39.65 -46.27 -8.71
N ASP A 375 -40.94 -46.59 -8.93
CA ASP A 375 -41.45 -47.86 -9.52
C ASP A 375 -41.25 -47.97 -11.05
N LEU A 376 -40.56 -46.99 -11.68
CA LEU A 376 -40.38 -46.88 -13.14
C LEU A 376 -39.04 -47.42 -13.66
N GLY A 377 -38.18 -47.95 -12.79
CA GLY A 377 -36.88 -48.50 -13.18
C GLY A 377 -35.82 -47.43 -13.48
N ASN A 378 -34.80 -47.84 -14.24
CA ASN A 378 -33.65 -47.01 -14.62
C ASN A 378 -34.02 -46.08 -15.78
N VAL A 379 -34.00 -44.77 -15.53
CA VAL A 379 -34.34 -43.75 -16.54
C VAL A 379 -33.19 -42.79 -16.75
N ASP A 380 -32.82 -42.56 -18.02
CA ASP A 380 -31.80 -41.58 -18.38
C ASP A 380 -32.28 -40.15 -18.11
N ILE A 381 -31.42 -39.37 -17.45
CA ILE A 381 -31.69 -37.97 -17.08
C ILE A 381 -30.79 -37.03 -17.90
N GLN A 382 -31.42 -36.09 -18.61
CA GLN A 382 -30.72 -35.15 -19.50
C GLN A 382 -30.85 -33.69 -19.07
N ALA A 383 -29.90 -32.84 -19.49
CA ALA A 383 -29.82 -31.44 -19.08
C ALA A 383 -29.82 -31.24 -17.55
N THR A 384 -29.08 -32.08 -16.84
CA THR A 384 -28.66 -31.81 -15.46
C THR A 384 -27.77 -30.56 -15.47
N CYS A 385 -27.97 -29.67 -14.51
CA CYS A 385 -27.26 -28.39 -14.44
C CYS A 385 -26.34 -28.44 -13.20
N GLY A 386 -25.10 -28.85 -13.41
CA GLY A 386 -24.06 -28.88 -12.37
C GLY A 386 -23.37 -27.52 -12.24
N VAL A 387 -22.97 -27.16 -11.03
CA VAL A 387 -22.22 -25.92 -10.78
C VAL A 387 -20.73 -26.22 -10.67
N SER A 388 -19.92 -25.57 -11.49
CA SER A 388 -18.46 -25.49 -11.32
C SER A 388 -18.07 -24.09 -10.88
N LYS A 389 -17.07 -24.00 -9.99
CA LYS A 389 -16.50 -22.72 -9.55
C LYS A 389 -15.39 -22.33 -10.51
N THR A 390 -15.61 -21.30 -11.32
CA THR A 390 -14.63 -20.79 -12.28
C THR A 390 -13.89 -19.61 -11.69
N ALA A 391 -12.57 -19.70 -11.65
CA ALA A 391 -11.66 -18.71 -11.13
C ALA A 391 -11.40 -17.62 -12.18
N LEU A 392 -11.76 -16.38 -11.88
CA LEU A 392 -11.37 -15.20 -12.61
C LEU A 392 -9.96 -14.75 -12.14
N PRO A 393 -8.93 -14.83 -12.98
CA PRO A 393 -7.59 -14.36 -12.62
C PRO A 393 -7.53 -12.83 -12.58
N VAL A 394 -6.93 -12.30 -11.51
CA VAL A 394 -6.64 -10.89 -11.28
C VAL A 394 -5.13 -10.74 -11.07
N PRO A 395 -4.37 -10.49 -12.15
CA PRO A 395 -2.91 -10.49 -12.11
C PRO A 395 -2.39 -9.21 -11.44
N GLY A 396 -1.34 -9.36 -10.62
CA GLY A 396 -0.58 -8.24 -10.07
C GLY A 396 -1.41 -7.23 -9.27
N TYR A 397 -2.46 -7.68 -8.55
CA TYR A 397 -3.24 -6.81 -7.69
C TYR A 397 -2.34 -6.18 -6.61
N LEU A 398 -2.31 -4.84 -6.55
CA LEU A 398 -1.43 -4.12 -5.63
C LEU A 398 -2.00 -4.13 -4.21
N THR A 399 -1.39 -4.93 -3.33
CA THR A 399 -1.83 -5.07 -1.93
C THR A 399 -1.32 -3.96 -1.02
N GLY A 400 -0.25 -3.29 -1.43
CA GLY A 400 0.36 -2.19 -0.69
C GLY A 400 1.81 -1.92 -1.09
N PHE A 401 2.40 -0.93 -0.43
CA PHE A 401 3.82 -0.65 -0.46
C PHE A 401 4.48 -0.93 0.88
N VAL A 402 5.73 -1.40 0.83
CA VAL A 402 6.60 -1.50 1.99
C VAL A 402 7.88 -0.73 1.72
N LYS A 403 8.52 -0.24 2.77
CA LYS A 403 9.79 0.46 2.65
C LYS A 403 10.92 -0.54 2.40
N ASN A 404 11.80 -0.24 1.45
CA ASN A 404 13.04 -0.99 1.28
C ASN A 404 14.01 -0.66 2.44
N PRO A 405 14.43 -1.64 3.26
CA PRO A 405 15.32 -1.40 4.39
C PRO A 405 16.76 -1.05 3.99
N GLU A 406 17.18 -1.31 2.75
CA GLU A 406 18.51 -0.93 2.24
C GLU A 406 18.66 0.57 2.00
N VAL A 407 17.56 1.29 1.80
CA VAL A 407 17.54 2.75 1.57
C VAL A 407 17.14 3.46 2.85
N LEU A 408 18.11 4.11 3.49
CA LEU A 408 17.90 4.87 4.71
C LEU A 408 17.24 6.22 4.40
N THR A 409 16.12 6.51 5.03
CA THR A 409 15.54 7.87 4.94
C THR A 409 16.09 8.73 6.05
N TYR A 410 16.87 9.74 5.69
CA TYR A 410 17.44 10.74 6.57
C TYR A 410 17.64 12.04 5.80
N TYR A 411 17.80 13.14 6.53
CA TYR A 411 18.13 14.43 5.97
C TYR A 411 19.36 14.98 6.69
N ALA A 412 20.39 15.36 5.93
CA ALA A 412 21.65 15.82 6.46
C ALA A 412 22.08 17.12 5.79
N VAL A 413 22.58 18.06 6.58
CA VAL A 413 22.92 19.42 6.14
C VAL A 413 24.21 19.90 6.79
N LYS A 414 24.90 20.79 6.08
CA LYS A 414 26.07 21.53 6.53
C LYS A 414 25.75 23.03 6.48
N GLY A 415 25.92 23.74 7.59
CA GLY A 415 25.81 25.20 7.62
C GLY A 415 27.18 25.85 7.74
N GLU A 416 27.39 26.93 7.01
CA GLU A 416 28.61 27.74 7.04
C GLU A 416 28.26 29.22 7.24
N ALA A 417 29.04 29.93 8.07
CA ALA A 417 28.87 31.37 8.29
C ALA A 417 30.21 32.01 8.67
N ASN A 418 30.44 33.25 8.29
CA ASN A 418 31.68 33.96 8.61
C ASN A 418 31.51 34.78 9.90
N TYR A 419 32.36 34.51 10.89
CA TYR A 419 32.40 35.24 12.14
C TYR A 419 33.53 36.27 12.15
N ILE A 420 33.18 37.55 12.30
CA ILE A 420 34.13 38.65 12.47
C ILE A 420 34.13 39.07 13.94
N GLY A 421 35.25 38.84 14.64
CA GLY A 421 35.38 39.21 16.05
C GLY A 421 35.62 40.70 16.24
N LEU A 422 35.07 41.27 17.33
CA LEU A 422 35.20 42.70 17.66
C LEU A 422 36.66 43.20 17.72
N PHE A 423 37.58 42.35 18.18
CA PHE A 423 39.01 42.65 18.23
C PHE A 423 39.83 41.63 17.41
N TYR A 424 39.49 41.45 16.13
CA TYR A 424 40.23 40.54 15.24
C TYR A 424 41.63 41.13 14.90
N PRO A 425 42.74 40.46 15.28
CA PRO A 425 44.10 41.01 15.17
C PRO A 425 44.81 40.64 13.84
N PHE A 426 44.18 39.86 12.96
CA PHE A 426 44.78 39.39 11.72
C PHE A 426 44.33 40.26 10.52
N GLY A 427 45.20 40.43 9.53
CA GLY A 427 45.10 41.45 8.47
C GLY A 427 43.89 41.35 7.53
N ASP A 428 43.17 40.23 7.52
CA ASP A 428 41.98 40.01 6.68
C ASP A 428 40.68 40.29 7.47
N ARG A 429 40.48 41.54 7.90
CA ARG A 429 39.25 41.98 8.60
C ARG A 429 37.97 41.75 7.79
N GLU A 430 38.07 41.70 6.46
CA GLU A 430 36.93 41.55 5.55
C GLU A 430 36.43 40.09 5.40
N LYS A 431 37.23 39.07 5.79
CA LYS A 431 36.87 37.65 5.58
C LYS A 431 36.42 36.91 6.84
N GLY A 432 36.88 37.32 8.03
CA GLY A 432 36.54 36.67 9.29
C GLY A 432 36.99 35.20 9.38
N ILE A 433 36.46 34.46 10.37
CA ILE A 433 36.64 33.01 10.54
C ILE A 433 35.39 32.28 10.04
N THR A 434 35.53 31.39 9.06
CA THR A 434 34.41 30.54 8.62
C THR A 434 34.12 29.47 9.68
N LEU A 435 32.94 29.56 10.28
CA LEU A 435 32.38 28.55 11.16
C LEU A 435 31.61 27.53 10.33
N LYS A 436 31.67 26.26 10.75
CA LYS A 436 30.95 25.15 10.12
C LYS A 436 30.22 24.34 11.19
N ALA A 437 29.02 23.89 10.86
CA ALA A 437 28.23 22.97 11.67
C ALA A 437 27.56 21.93 10.78
N TYR A 438 27.35 20.74 11.34
CA TYR A 438 26.74 19.60 10.67
C TYR A 438 25.59 19.09 11.52
N ALA A 439 24.49 18.73 10.87
CA ALA A 439 23.40 18.04 11.54
C ALA A 439 22.75 17.04 10.58
N ALA A 440 22.24 15.96 11.16
CA ALA A 440 21.40 15.01 10.47
C ALA A 440 20.19 14.70 11.33
N ALA A 441 19.03 14.62 10.70
CA ALA A 441 17.79 14.26 11.33
C ALA A 441 17.11 13.16 10.53
N LYS A 442 16.43 12.27 11.24
CA LYS A 442 15.63 11.21 10.65
C LYS A 442 14.16 11.66 10.66
N PRO A 443 13.41 11.54 9.56
CA PRO A 443 12.02 11.98 9.49
C PRO A 443 11.08 11.10 10.31
N PHE A 444 10.38 11.66 11.29
CA PHE A 444 9.44 10.94 12.15
C PHE A 444 8.21 10.44 11.37
N GLY A 445 7.46 9.45 11.90
CA GLY A 445 6.15 9.07 11.31
C GLY A 445 6.21 8.21 10.04
N GLY A 446 7.05 7.18 10.01
CA GLY A 446 7.31 6.35 8.82
C GLY A 446 6.51 5.04 8.70
N LYS A 447 5.25 4.98 9.17
CA LYS A 447 4.45 3.75 9.10
C LYS A 447 3.71 3.65 7.76
N ILE A 448 4.41 3.30 6.69
CA ILE A 448 3.80 3.18 5.36
C ILE A 448 2.71 2.09 5.34
N GLY A 449 3.01 0.90 5.84
CA GLY A 449 2.03 -0.16 6.07
C GLY A 449 2.71 -1.51 6.26
N PRO A 450 1.96 -2.55 6.65
CA PRO A 450 2.57 -3.78 7.11
C PRO A 450 3.17 -4.61 5.97
N MET A 451 4.26 -5.32 6.27
CA MET A 451 4.81 -6.33 5.37
C MET A 451 4.01 -7.62 5.47
N LEU A 452 2.94 -7.70 4.66
CA LEU A 452 2.04 -8.86 4.57
C LEU A 452 2.70 -10.05 3.85
N PHE A 453 3.60 -9.77 2.91
CA PHE A 453 4.32 -10.72 2.08
C PHE A 453 5.82 -10.34 2.07
N ALA A 454 6.68 -11.32 1.81
CA ALA A 454 8.13 -11.08 1.75
C ALA A 454 8.58 -10.93 0.28
N PRO A 455 9.48 -9.98 -0.03
CA PRO A 455 10.17 -9.99 -1.31
C PRO A 455 11.16 -11.18 -1.34
N ASP A 456 11.43 -11.73 -2.51
CA ASP A 456 12.57 -12.62 -2.69
C ASP A 456 13.90 -11.85 -2.53
N PRO A 457 15.05 -12.54 -2.36
CA PRO A 457 16.34 -11.86 -2.22
C PRO A 457 16.72 -10.94 -3.39
N GLY A 458 16.25 -11.25 -4.60
CA GLY A 458 16.46 -10.41 -5.78
C GLY A 458 15.46 -9.25 -5.90
N LYS A 459 14.44 -9.20 -5.03
CA LYS A 459 13.31 -8.26 -5.06
C LYS A 459 12.61 -8.24 -6.43
N GLN A 460 12.53 -9.38 -7.11
CA GLN A 460 11.85 -9.56 -8.39
C GLN A 460 10.47 -10.21 -8.22
N SER A 461 10.26 -10.97 -7.14
CA SER A 461 9.02 -11.68 -6.86
C SER A 461 8.55 -11.49 -5.41
N VAL A 462 7.27 -11.77 -5.21
CA VAL A 462 6.59 -11.71 -3.92
C VAL A 462 6.30 -13.14 -3.47
N ARG A 463 6.72 -13.46 -2.24
CA ARG A 463 6.54 -14.77 -1.61
C ARG A 463 5.72 -14.68 -0.33
N PRO A 464 5.02 -15.75 0.04
CA PRO A 464 4.47 -15.91 1.39
C PRO A 464 5.59 -15.85 2.44
N ARG A 465 5.33 -15.22 3.59
CA ARG A 465 6.29 -15.22 4.71
C ARG A 465 6.39 -16.63 5.31
N MET A 466 7.63 -17.14 5.46
CA MET A 466 7.88 -18.53 5.83
C MET A 466 7.34 -18.90 7.25
N PRO A 467 6.92 -20.16 7.49
CA PRO A 467 6.27 -20.59 8.73
C PRO A 467 7.22 -20.94 9.87
N ASP A 468 8.53 -21.08 9.61
CA ASP A 468 9.49 -21.62 10.57
C ASP A 468 9.89 -20.61 11.68
N GLY A 469 9.01 -19.63 11.94
CA GLY A 469 9.12 -18.63 13.00
C GLY A 469 7.77 -17.95 13.30
N PRO A 470 7.69 -17.07 14.31
CA PRO A 470 6.47 -16.35 14.72
C PRO A 470 5.98 -15.29 13.69
N GLN A 471 6.33 -15.43 12.42
CA GLN A 471 6.12 -14.47 11.34
C GLN A 471 5.29 -15.01 10.16
N ALA A 472 4.71 -16.20 10.26
CA ALA A 472 3.71 -16.69 9.29
C ALA A 472 2.45 -15.80 9.37
N ARG A 473 2.36 -14.83 8.44
CA ARG A 473 1.34 -13.76 8.44
C ARG A 473 0.57 -13.69 7.13
N SER A 474 1.10 -14.27 6.05
CA SER A 474 0.49 -14.25 4.71
C SER A 474 -0.70 -15.21 4.58
N ASN A 475 -0.77 -16.28 5.40
CA ASN A 475 -1.84 -17.29 5.37
C ASN A 475 -3.25 -16.72 5.62
N ASN A 476 -3.36 -15.64 6.39
CA ASN A 476 -4.62 -14.94 6.61
C ASN A 476 -5.09 -14.09 5.42
N TYR A 477 -4.25 -13.93 4.39
CA TYR A 477 -4.50 -13.09 3.21
C TYR A 477 -4.58 -13.87 1.91
N VAL A 478 -3.97 -15.06 1.86
CA VAL A 478 -3.98 -15.91 0.66
C VAL A 478 -4.13 -17.38 1.04
N SER A 479 -4.90 -18.11 0.24
CA SER A 479 -5.01 -19.57 0.28
C SER A 479 -4.52 -20.18 -1.03
N GLY A 480 -3.96 -21.38 -0.94
CA GLY A 480 -3.54 -22.18 -2.09
C GLY A 480 -4.65 -23.11 -2.57
N LEU A 481 -4.51 -23.65 -3.79
CA LEU A 481 -5.39 -24.68 -4.32
C LEU A 481 -4.58 -25.76 -5.01
N ASN A 482 -4.75 -27.02 -4.61
CA ASN A 482 -4.14 -28.15 -5.31
C ASN A 482 -5.20 -28.84 -6.17
N THR A 483 -4.98 -28.85 -7.47
CA THR A 483 -5.83 -29.53 -8.47
C THR A 483 -5.10 -30.66 -9.20
N THR A 484 -3.95 -31.06 -8.70
CA THR A 484 -3.07 -32.04 -9.33
C THR A 484 -3.79 -33.39 -9.51
N GLY A 485 -3.69 -33.95 -10.72
CA GLY A 485 -4.24 -35.28 -11.05
C GLY A 485 -5.75 -35.32 -11.22
N LEU A 486 -6.43 -34.17 -11.16
CA LEU A 486 -7.87 -34.07 -11.39
C LEU A 486 -8.19 -33.99 -12.88
N THR A 487 -9.24 -34.69 -13.30
CA THR A 487 -9.84 -34.55 -14.63
C THR A 487 -11.10 -33.70 -14.54
N PHE A 488 -11.40 -32.95 -15.60
CA PHE A 488 -12.57 -32.10 -15.60
C PHE A 488 -13.87 -32.91 -15.48
N LYS A 489 -14.66 -32.56 -14.46
CA LYS A 489 -16.04 -33.00 -14.24
C LYS A 489 -16.85 -31.81 -13.69
N PRO A 490 -18.16 -31.73 -13.93
CA PRO A 490 -19.01 -30.73 -13.27
C PRO A 490 -18.82 -30.79 -11.75
N GLY A 491 -18.61 -29.63 -11.11
CA GLY A 491 -18.23 -29.53 -9.70
C GLY A 491 -16.75 -29.29 -9.43
N MET A 492 -15.87 -29.59 -10.40
CA MET A 492 -14.45 -29.28 -10.28
C MET A 492 -14.17 -27.78 -10.54
N PRO A 493 -13.11 -27.22 -9.92
CA PRO A 493 -12.68 -25.85 -10.15
C PRO A 493 -12.10 -25.71 -11.56
N ILE A 494 -12.21 -24.51 -12.12
CA ILE A 494 -11.66 -24.15 -13.42
C ILE A 494 -10.80 -22.91 -13.19
N PRO A 495 -9.51 -22.82 -13.60
CA PRO A 495 -8.70 -23.86 -14.26
C PRO A 495 -8.36 -25.08 -13.41
N LEU A 496 -8.12 -26.21 -14.06
CA LEU A 496 -7.42 -27.37 -13.50
C LEU A 496 -5.94 -27.25 -13.85
N GLY A 497 -5.08 -27.15 -12.83
CA GLY A 497 -3.63 -27.14 -13.01
C GLY A 497 -3.11 -28.51 -13.43
N ASN A 498 -2.57 -28.61 -14.64
CA ASN A 498 -1.76 -29.76 -15.05
C ASN A 498 -0.30 -29.53 -14.65
N MET A 499 0.16 -30.31 -13.66
CA MET A 499 1.41 -30.12 -12.93
C MET A 499 2.70 -30.11 -13.75
N THR A 500 2.71 -30.64 -14.98
CA THR A 500 3.97 -30.86 -15.72
C THR A 500 4.26 -29.88 -16.84
N THR A 501 3.28 -29.07 -17.28
CA THR A 501 3.49 -28.18 -18.44
C THR A 501 3.12 -26.72 -18.19
N ASN A 502 2.08 -26.40 -17.38
CA ASN A 502 1.69 -25.03 -17.05
C ASN A 502 0.90 -24.96 -15.72
N PRO A 503 1.54 -24.78 -14.56
CA PRO A 503 0.83 -24.61 -13.29
C PRO A 503 0.08 -23.26 -13.24
N PHE A 504 -1.14 -23.28 -12.70
CA PHE A 504 -1.96 -22.07 -12.52
C PHE A 504 -2.07 -21.67 -11.04
N TRP A 505 -2.18 -22.64 -10.14
CA TRP A 505 -2.41 -22.42 -8.72
C TRP A 505 -1.12 -22.46 -7.90
N VAL A 506 -1.09 -21.66 -6.84
CA VAL A 506 -0.10 -21.79 -5.77
C VAL A 506 -0.50 -22.97 -4.90
N GLU A 507 0.41 -23.94 -4.76
CA GLU A 507 0.19 -25.18 -4.01
C GLU A 507 1.01 -25.23 -2.71
N ASN A 508 2.11 -24.48 -2.64
CA ASN A 508 2.97 -24.43 -1.46
C ASN A 508 3.58 -23.04 -1.21
N GLN A 509 4.16 -22.86 -0.03
CA GLN A 509 4.70 -21.59 0.47
C GLN A 509 6.00 -21.11 -0.19
N PHE A 510 6.67 -21.94 -0.98
CA PHE A 510 7.93 -21.58 -1.65
C PHE A 510 7.70 -21.02 -3.05
N GLN A 511 6.47 -21.11 -3.54
CA GLN A 511 6.07 -20.58 -4.83
C GLN A 511 5.79 -19.08 -4.75
N ASP A 512 6.16 -18.39 -5.82
CA ASP A 512 5.93 -16.96 -5.97
C ASP A 512 4.43 -16.71 -6.17
N ILE A 513 3.87 -15.82 -5.37
CA ILE A 513 2.44 -15.42 -5.42
C ILE A 513 2.24 -14.12 -6.21
N GLY A 514 3.31 -13.54 -6.74
CA GLY A 514 3.29 -12.27 -7.48
C GLY A 514 4.71 -11.80 -7.79
N GLY A 515 4.86 -10.64 -8.41
CA GLY A 515 6.17 -10.10 -8.73
C GLY A 515 6.16 -8.91 -9.69
N ALA A 516 7.37 -8.46 -10.05
CA ALA A 516 7.56 -7.40 -11.01
C ALA A 516 7.27 -7.88 -12.45
N PRO A 517 6.47 -7.14 -13.24
CA PRO A 517 6.10 -7.52 -14.60
C PRO A 517 7.28 -7.86 -15.52
N LEU A 518 8.38 -7.11 -15.38
CA LEU A 518 9.57 -7.21 -16.23
C LEU A 518 10.57 -8.28 -15.76
N ALA A 519 10.28 -9.02 -14.69
CA ALA A 519 11.17 -10.08 -14.19
C ALA A 519 11.07 -11.39 -14.99
N GLY A 520 10.00 -11.58 -15.78
CA GLY A 520 9.80 -12.80 -16.57
C GLY A 520 9.34 -14.03 -15.78
N ASN A 521 8.89 -13.84 -14.53
CA ASN A 521 8.39 -14.92 -13.67
C ASN A 521 7.01 -15.42 -14.12
N VAL A 522 6.75 -16.73 -13.96
CA VAL A 522 5.42 -17.32 -14.24
C VAL A 522 4.41 -16.86 -13.18
N ALA A 523 3.28 -16.31 -13.62
CA ALA A 523 2.21 -15.87 -12.73
C ALA A 523 1.40 -17.06 -12.19
N LEU A 524 1.62 -17.42 -10.93
CA LEU A 524 0.79 -18.36 -10.17
C LEU A 524 -0.25 -17.60 -9.35
N PHE A 525 -1.45 -18.16 -9.19
CA PHE A 525 -2.59 -17.51 -8.56
C PHE A 525 -2.92 -18.12 -7.20
N SER A 526 -3.33 -17.25 -6.28
CA SER A 526 -3.82 -17.60 -4.95
C SER A 526 -5.24 -17.09 -4.75
N ILE A 527 -5.96 -17.71 -3.81
CA ILE A 527 -7.33 -17.34 -3.49
C ILE A 527 -7.28 -16.24 -2.42
N PRO A 528 -7.92 -15.07 -2.64
CA PRO A 528 -7.82 -13.95 -1.72
C PRO A 528 -8.59 -14.22 -0.42
N ASN A 529 -7.97 -13.92 0.72
CA ASN A 529 -8.58 -13.87 2.05
C ASN A 529 -8.44 -12.46 2.65
N LEU A 530 -9.16 -12.18 3.74
CA LEU A 530 -9.07 -10.92 4.45
C LEU A 530 -9.11 -11.14 5.97
N VAL A 531 -8.26 -10.40 6.69
CA VAL A 531 -8.47 -10.15 8.12
C VAL A 531 -9.35 -8.90 8.25
N TYR A 532 -10.55 -9.02 8.80
CA TYR A 532 -11.45 -7.87 8.89
C TYR A 532 -11.26 -7.09 10.21
N ASP A 533 -11.78 -7.61 11.32
CA ASP A 533 -11.68 -7.00 12.65
C ASP A 533 -11.41 -8.06 13.73
N LEU A 534 -10.90 -7.62 14.89
CA LEU A 534 -10.62 -8.44 16.06
C LEU A 534 -11.19 -7.74 17.30
N ARG A 535 -12.35 -8.21 17.78
CA ARG A 535 -13.02 -7.66 18.95
C ARG A 535 -12.52 -8.35 20.22
N PRO A 536 -12.57 -7.68 21.39
CA PRO A 536 -12.17 -8.30 22.65
C PRO A 536 -12.95 -9.59 22.94
N GLY A 537 -12.24 -10.69 23.17
CA GLY A 537 -12.83 -12.02 23.43
C GLY A 537 -12.89 -12.94 22.21
N ASP A 538 -12.51 -12.46 21.02
CA ASP A 538 -12.27 -13.33 19.87
C ASP A 538 -10.97 -14.11 20.04
N SER A 539 -11.01 -15.44 19.95
CA SER A 539 -9.79 -16.24 19.89
C SER A 539 -9.00 -15.88 18.63
N ALA A 540 -7.76 -15.40 18.79
CA ALA A 540 -6.93 -15.08 17.63
C ALA A 540 -6.67 -16.35 16.79
N PRO A 541 -7.03 -16.37 15.49
CA PRO A 541 -6.68 -17.47 14.60
C PRO A 541 -5.18 -17.37 14.28
N MET A 542 -4.36 -17.86 15.21
CA MET A 542 -2.90 -17.88 15.11
C MET A 542 -2.37 -19.29 15.28
N ASP A 543 -2.86 -20.24 14.48
CA ASP A 543 -2.02 -21.39 14.16
C ASP A 543 -1.20 -21.04 12.91
N PRO A 544 0.10 -20.73 13.03
CA PRO A 544 0.99 -20.33 11.93
C PRO A 544 1.37 -21.51 11.04
N LYS A 545 0.46 -22.47 10.86
CA LYS A 545 0.63 -23.53 9.87
C LYS A 545 0.61 -22.86 8.50
N SER A 546 1.39 -23.45 7.59
CA SER A 546 1.65 -23.05 6.19
C SER A 546 0.44 -22.48 5.44
N ILE A 547 0.62 -21.96 4.22
CA ILE A 547 -0.53 -21.63 3.34
C ILE A 547 -1.57 -22.74 3.43
N GLU A 548 -2.78 -22.38 3.87
CA GLU A 548 -3.87 -23.33 4.02
C GLU A 548 -4.36 -23.65 2.61
N THR A 549 -4.05 -24.86 2.15
CA THR A 549 -4.48 -25.33 0.83
C THR A 549 -5.92 -25.82 0.94
N LEU A 550 -6.83 -25.23 0.16
CA LEU A 550 -8.26 -25.52 0.23
C LEU A 550 -8.65 -26.95 -0.22
N LEU A 551 -7.76 -27.62 -0.95
CA LEU A 551 -7.93 -29.00 -1.37
C LEU A 551 -6.59 -29.72 -1.36
N TYR A 552 -6.60 -30.99 -0.94
CA TYR A 552 -5.57 -31.97 -1.28
C TYR A 552 -6.19 -33.10 -2.12
N ALA A 553 -5.40 -33.67 -3.03
CA ALA A 553 -5.87 -34.72 -3.96
C ALA A 553 -6.51 -35.93 -3.24
N ASN A 554 -6.07 -36.25 -2.02
CA ASN A 554 -6.61 -37.33 -1.18
C ASN A 554 -7.94 -36.97 -0.47
N ASN A 555 -8.31 -35.69 -0.39
CA ASN A 555 -9.47 -35.20 0.36
C ASN A 555 -10.75 -35.05 -0.49
N VAL A 556 -10.68 -35.27 -1.81
CA VAL A 556 -11.82 -35.18 -2.75
C VAL A 556 -12.96 -36.15 -2.39
N LEU A 557 -12.70 -37.17 -1.57
CA LEU A 557 -13.66 -38.21 -1.19
C LEU A 557 -14.20 -38.10 0.25
N GLN A 558 -13.66 -37.19 1.09
CA GLN A 558 -14.09 -37.05 2.50
C GLN A 558 -15.02 -35.86 2.68
N ALA A 559 -16.29 -36.04 2.34
CA ALA A 559 -17.36 -35.13 2.70
C ALA A 559 -17.46 -35.03 4.23
N ASN A 560 -17.10 -33.88 4.81
CA ASN A 560 -17.99 -33.11 5.71
C ASN A 560 -17.31 -31.96 6.47
N ASN A 561 -15.99 -31.90 6.59
CA ASN A 561 -15.34 -30.87 7.41
C ASN A 561 -14.35 -30.01 6.62
N SER A 562 -14.66 -28.71 6.51
CA SER A 562 -13.69 -27.67 6.16
C SER A 562 -12.72 -27.51 7.34
N THR A 563 -11.42 -27.55 7.08
CA THR A 563 -10.38 -27.30 8.11
C THR A 563 -10.03 -25.83 8.23
N GLU A 564 -10.43 -25.03 7.25
CA GLU A 564 -10.09 -23.63 7.10
C GLU A 564 -10.68 -22.77 8.22
N THR A 565 -9.82 -22.00 8.88
CA THR A 565 -10.20 -21.11 10.01
C THR A 565 -9.60 -19.73 9.93
N LEU A 566 -8.76 -19.47 8.93
CA LEU A 566 -7.97 -18.25 8.82
C LEU A 566 -8.67 -17.18 7.95
N GLY A 567 -8.47 -15.90 8.28
CA GLY A 567 -9.14 -14.78 7.57
C GLY A 567 -10.67 -14.85 7.61
N LEU A 568 -11.33 -14.60 6.47
CA LEU A 568 -12.81 -14.63 6.34
C LEU A 568 -13.42 -16.04 6.37
N TYR A 569 -12.61 -17.09 6.47
CA TYR A 569 -13.10 -18.42 6.81
C TYR A 569 -13.43 -18.54 8.30
N ASN A 570 -12.91 -17.65 9.14
CA ASN A 570 -13.31 -17.50 10.53
C ASN A 570 -14.74 -16.93 10.63
N ALA A 571 -15.61 -17.62 11.37
CA ALA A 571 -17.01 -17.22 11.49
C ALA A 571 -17.21 -15.86 12.15
N ASN A 572 -16.42 -15.51 13.18
CA ASN A 572 -16.56 -14.24 13.88
C ASN A 572 -16.17 -13.07 12.96
N GLN A 573 -15.03 -13.18 12.27
CA GLN A 573 -14.60 -12.14 11.33
C GLN A 573 -15.60 -11.94 10.19
N PHE A 574 -16.14 -13.03 9.64
CA PHE A 574 -17.17 -12.94 8.61
C PHE A 574 -18.46 -12.29 9.13
N ARG A 575 -18.88 -12.58 10.37
CA ARG A 575 -20.06 -11.93 10.99
C ARG A 575 -19.86 -10.42 11.11
N TYR A 576 -18.71 -9.97 11.61
CA TYR A 576 -18.41 -8.54 11.68
C TYR A 576 -18.36 -7.90 10.30
N PHE A 577 -17.90 -8.63 9.29
CA PHE A 577 -17.89 -8.14 7.93
C PHE A 577 -19.31 -8.00 7.36
N LEU A 578 -20.18 -8.97 7.66
CA LEU A 578 -21.60 -8.98 7.29
C LEU A 578 -22.40 -7.86 7.95
N GLU A 579 -22.03 -7.42 9.16
CA GLU A 579 -22.67 -6.32 9.91
C GLU A 579 -22.64 -4.97 9.18
N ASN A 580 -21.81 -4.80 8.15
CA ASN A 580 -21.81 -3.59 7.31
C ASN A 580 -23.06 -3.45 6.44
N LEU A 581 -23.81 -4.53 6.23
CA LEU A 581 -25.11 -4.47 5.58
C LEU A 581 -26.15 -3.79 6.50
N PRO A 582 -27.03 -2.92 5.96
CA PRO A 582 -28.15 -2.37 6.72
C PRO A 582 -28.99 -3.48 7.38
N ALA A 583 -29.44 -3.27 8.62
CA ALA A 583 -30.14 -4.29 9.41
C ALA A 583 -31.40 -4.86 8.70
N SER A 584 -32.06 -4.07 7.85
CA SER A 584 -33.20 -4.51 7.03
C SER A 584 -32.85 -5.58 5.98
N SER A 585 -31.56 -5.75 5.67
CA SER A 585 -31.07 -6.56 4.55
C SER A 585 -30.28 -7.80 4.97
N THR A 586 -29.90 -7.92 6.25
CA THR A 586 -29.02 -8.99 6.76
C THR A 586 -29.56 -10.40 6.49
N GLY A 587 -30.90 -10.59 6.50
CA GLY A 587 -31.59 -11.84 6.18
C GLY A 587 -32.20 -11.95 4.77
N SER A 588 -32.14 -10.88 3.95
CA SER A 588 -32.79 -10.87 2.62
C SER A 588 -31.85 -11.39 1.52
N VAL A 589 -32.31 -12.32 0.69
CA VAL A 589 -31.55 -12.77 -0.50
C VAL A 589 -31.42 -11.64 -1.54
N VAL A 590 -32.38 -10.72 -1.58
CA VAL A 590 -32.42 -9.59 -2.52
C VAL A 590 -31.95 -8.32 -1.82
N LEU A 591 -31.00 -7.61 -2.45
CA LEU A 591 -30.46 -6.33 -1.99
C LEU A 591 -30.87 -5.21 -2.95
N ASP A 592 -31.29 -4.07 -2.42
CA ASP A 592 -31.51 -2.84 -3.19
C ASP A 592 -30.18 -2.11 -3.46
N ALA A 593 -30.14 -1.31 -4.53
CA ALA A 593 -28.97 -0.54 -4.93
C ALA A 593 -28.50 0.44 -3.86
N ASN A 594 -29.42 1.11 -3.16
CA ASN A 594 -29.08 2.05 -2.09
C ASN A 594 -28.45 1.33 -0.89
N ASN A 595 -29.00 0.18 -0.50
CA ASN A 595 -28.45 -0.63 0.59
C ASN A 595 -27.04 -1.13 0.26
N ILE A 596 -26.77 -1.45 -1.01
CA ILE A 596 -25.44 -1.84 -1.47
C ILE A 596 -24.48 -0.66 -1.35
N ASN A 597 -24.85 0.52 -1.84
CA ASN A 597 -23.98 1.71 -1.77
C ASN A 597 -23.67 2.12 -0.32
N GLU A 598 -24.67 2.13 0.56
CA GLU A 598 -24.49 2.37 2.00
C GLU A 598 -23.52 1.34 2.62
N ALA A 599 -23.72 0.06 2.32
CA ALA A 599 -22.84 -1.00 2.83
C ALA A 599 -21.40 -0.86 2.34
N LEU A 600 -21.20 -0.44 1.09
CA LEU A 600 -19.86 -0.23 0.52
C LEU A 600 -19.14 0.95 1.18
N GLU A 601 -19.85 2.02 1.55
CA GLU A 601 -19.25 3.08 2.37
C GLU A 601 -18.96 2.60 3.80
N ASN A 602 -19.86 1.81 4.39
CA ASN A 602 -19.71 1.26 5.74
C ASN A 602 -18.46 0.39 5.88
N VAL A 603 -18.17 -0.45 4.88
CA VAL A 603 -17.00 -1.36 4.86
C VAL A 603 -15.66 -0.61 4.95
N ARG A 604 -15.61 0.67 4.54
CA ARG A 604 -14.41 1.51 4.62
C ARG A 604 -14.14 2.03 6.04
N GLN A 605 -15.02 1.74 7.00
CA GLN A 605 -14.77 2.03 8.41
C GLN A 605 -13.43 1.42 8.87
N PRO A 606 -12.60 2.18 9.61
CA PRO A 606 -11.45 1.64 10.30
C PRO A 606 -11.80 0.47 11.21
N THR A 607 -10.94 -0.56 11.24
CA THR A 607 -11.04 -1.67 12.21
C THR A 607 -9.93 -1.61 13.26
N ARG A 608 -10.04 -2.38 14.36
CA ARG A 608 -8.98 -2.44 15.39
C ARG A 608 -7.68 -3.00 14.82
N TYR A 609 -7.80 -3.97 13.91
CA TYR A 609 -6.67 -4.49 13.15
C TYR A 609 -5.97 -3.39 12.35
N GLU A 610 -6.74 -2.52 11.69
CA GLU A 610 -6.19 -1.43 10.89
C GLU A 610 -5.57 -0.34 11.74
N ALA A 611 -6.21 0.04 12.86
CA ALA A 611 -5.66 1.01 13.81
C ALA A 611 -4.28 0.56 14.32
N ALA A 612 -4.11 -0.75 14.53
CA ALA A 612 -2.84 -1.34 14.92
C ALA A 612 -1.78 -1.34 13.79
N ASN A 613 -2.17 -1.46 12.51
CA ASN A 613 -1.25 -1.82 11.42
C ASN A 613 -1.09 -0.79 10.28
N TYR A 614 -2.00 0.18 10.16
CA TYR A 614 -1.97 1.22 9.14
C TYR A 614 -1.92 2.62 9.78
N MET A 615 -1.68 3.65 8.98
CA MET A 615 -1.93 5.05 9.36
C MET A 615 -3.32 5.43 8.89
N ILE A 616 -4.14 5.96 9.78
CA ILE A 616 -5.55 6.25 9.52
C ILE A 616 -5.75 7.76 9.70
N PRO A 617 -6.41 8.45 8.75
CA PRO A 617 -6.74 9.85 8.92
C PRO A 617 -7.77 10.03 10.06
N HIS A 618 -7.70 11.16 10.74
CA HIS A 618 -8.61 11.49 11.84
C HIS A 618 -9.31 12.80 11.55
N PHE A 619 -10.60 12.91 11.87
CA PHE A 619 -11.45 14.05 11.47
C PHE A 619 -12.11 14.76 12.67
N ALA A 620 -11.53 14.70 13.87
CA ALA A 620 -12.11 15.41 15.01
C ALA A 620 -12.13 16.93 14.80
N VAL A 621 -13.27 17.53 15.16
CA VAL A 621 -13.68 18.89 14.77
C VAL A 621 -13.07 19.98 15.67
N ASP A 622 -12.57 19.65 16.86
CA ASP A 622 -12.10 20.66 17.82
C ASP A 622 -10.58 20.61 18.07
N ALA A 623 -9.82 21.25 17.18
CA ALA A 623 -8.39 21.50 17.38
C ALA A 623 -8.07 22.37 18.62
N GLN A 624 -9.09 22.97 19.25
CA GLN A 624 -8.96 23.88 20.39
C GLN A 624 -9.36 23.26 21.75
N ALA A 625 -10.12 22.16 21.79
CA ALA A 625 -10.65 21.61 23.05
C ALA A 625 -9.77 20.52 23.68
N ASP A 626 -8.83 19.93 22.93
CA ASP A 626 -8.07 18.77 23.42
C ASP A 626 -6.56 18.97 23.20
N SER A 627 -5.92 19.65 24.15
CA SER A 627 -4.49 19.97 24.12
C SER A 627 -3.57 18.73 24.07
N ALA A 628 -4.09 17.54 24.39
CA ALA A 628 -3.39 16.26 24.24
C ALA A 628 -3.36 15.74 22.79
N LYS A 629 -4.19 16.30 21.90
CA LYS A 629 -4.38 15.86 20.50
C LYS A 629 -3.79 16.82 19.45
N MET A 630 -3.06 17.86 19.87
CA MET A 630 -2.33 18.76 18.95
C MET A 630 -1.15 18.09 18.22
N ALA A 631 -0.82 16.83 18.54
CA ALA A 631 0.15 16.03 17.80
C ALA A 631 -0.43 15.35 16.53
N SER A 632 -1.73 15.50 16.27
CA SER A 632 -2.47 14.71 15.26
C SER A 632 -3.48 15.53 14.42
N ILE A 633 -3.10 16.71 13.95
CA ILE A 633 -3.94 17.42 12.97
C ILE A 633 -3.80 16.70 11.62
N PRO A 634 -4.88 16.20 11.00
CA PRO A 634 -4.81 15.48 9.73
C PRO A 634 -4.27 16.40 8.62
N SER A 635 -3.45 15.87 7.70
CA SER A 635 -3.18 16.51 6.40
C SER A 635 -4.35 16.40 5.42
N VAL A 636 -5.46 15.83 5.88
CA VAL A 636 -6.64 15.46 5.11
C VAL A 636 -7.76 16.42 5.45
N GLU A 637 -8.37 17.01 4.44
CA GLU A 637 -9.44 17.99 4.60
C GLU A 637 -10.80 17.36 4.26
N LYS A 638 -11.78 17.60 5.14
CA LYS A 638 -13.17 17.21 4.96
C LYS A 638 -13.81 18.17 3.96
N LEU A 639 -14.41 17.62 2.91
CA LEU A 639 -15.15 18.39 1.92
C LEU A 639 -16.62 18.55 2.32
N GLN A 640 -17.32 17.43 2.50
CA GLN A 640 -18.74 17.38 2.83
C GLN A 640 -19.11 16.04 3.46
N ASP A 641 -20.37 15.84 3.80
CA ASP A 641 -20.88 14.52 4.18
C ASP A 641 -21.53 13.82 2.97
N THR A 642 -21.43 12.50 2.90
CA THR A 642 -22.07 11.67 1.88
C THR A 642 -23.59 11.62 2.13
N PRO A 643 -24.40 11.18 1.15
CA PRO A 643 -25.85 10.98 1.35
C PRO A 643 -26.20 10.04 2.51
N TYR A 644 -25.24 9.23 2.97
CA TYR A 644 -25.38 8.27 4.07
C TYR A 644 -24.81 8.78 5.40
N GLY A 645 -24.37 10.04 5.47
CA GLY A 645 -23.83 10.67 6.68
C GLY A 645 -22.37 10.33 6.99
N ASN A 646 -21.63 9.74 6.03
CA ASN A 646 -20.19 9.49 6.17
C ASN A 646 -19.39 10.72 5.71
N ILE A 647 -18.14 10.84 6.13
CA ILE A 647 -17.28 11.96 5.76
C ILE A 647 -16.75 11.76 4.34
N TYR A 648 -16.87 12.75 3.47
CA TYR A 648 -16.20 12.81 2.18
C TYR A 648 -14.98 13.73 2.28
N TYR A 649 -13.82 13.24 1.87
CA TYR A 649 -12.54 13.93 2.07
C TYR A 649 -11.65 13.85 0.83
N HIS A 650 -10.67 14.76 0.78
CA HIS A 650 -9.59 14.73 -0.21
C HIS A 650 -8.22 14.62 0.45
N LEU A 651 -7.31 13.92 -0.23
CA LEU A 651 -5.92 13.69 0.19
C LEU A 651 -5.00 14.15 -0.93
N PHE A 652 -4.00 14.97 -0.60
CA PHE A 652 -2.97 15.38 -1.56
C PHE A 652 -2.18 14.15 -2.05
N ALA A 653 -2.35 13.82 -3.32
CA ALA A 653 -1.84 12.60 -3.93
C ALA A 653 -1.92 12.74 -5.46
N PRO A 654 -1.00 13.47 -6.11
CA PRO A 654 -1.10 13.75 -7.53
C PRO A 654 -1.00 12.47 -8.36
N LEU A 655 -1.83 12.35 -9.40
CA LEU A 655 -1.87 11.21 -10.31
C LEU A 655 -1.05 11.46 -11.58
N TYR A 656 -1.26 12.61 -12.23
CA TYR A 656 -0.52 13.04 -13.40
C TYR A 656 -0.53 14.57 -13.49
N GLY A 657 0.43 15.13 -14.23
CA GLY A 657 0.53 16.57 -14.45
C GLY A 657 1.97 17.02 -14.67
N PRO A 658 2.18 18.31 -14.99
CA PRO A 658 3.52 18.84 -15.21
C PRO A 658 4.37 18.62 -13.97
N GLU A 659 5.62 18.18 -14.15
CA GLU A 659 6.58 17.93 -13.06
C GLU A 659 6.23 16.74 -12.15
N THR A 660 5.30 15.87 -12.55
CA THR A 660 5.15 14.52 -11.94
C THR A 660 5.96 13.47 -12.71
N LEU A 661 5.97 12.22 -12.25
CA LEU A 661 6.52 11.12 -13.06
C LEU A 661 5.69 10.84 -14.32
N TYR A 662 4.40 11.24 -14.33
CA TYR A 662 3.47 10.99 -15.42
C TYR A 662 2.91 12.32 -15.92
N ASP A 663 3.53 12.92 -16.93
CA ASP A 663 3.12 14.25 -17.40
C ASP A 663 1.69 14.27 -17.97
N THR A 664 1.24 13.17 -18.59
CA THR A 664 -0.08 13.04 -19.20
C THR A 664 -0.75 11.71 -18.86
N PRO A 665 -2.10 11.61 -18.93
CA PRO A 665 -2.80 10.34 -18.75
C PRO A 665 -2.31 9.23 -19.69
N SER A 666 -1.92 9.59 -20.92
CA SER A 666 -1.39 8.64 -21.91
C SER A 666 -0.02 8.07 -21.54
N ALA A 667 0.76 8.76 -20.70
CA ALA A 667 2.04 8.25 -20.20
C ALA A 667 1.85 7.03 -19.28
N ILE A 668 0.67 6.90 -18.66
CA ILE A 668 0.31 5.79 -17.76
C ILE A 668 -0.01 4.51 -18.56
N THR A 669 -0.43 4.64 -19.82
CA THR A 669 -0.85 3.52 -20.65
C THR A 669 0.24 2.46 -20.82
N GLN A 670 1.51 2.89 -20.98
CA GLN A 670 2.62 1.95 -21.14
C GLN A 670 2.78 1.07 -19.89
N THR A 671 2.71 1.68 -18.71
CA THR A 671 2.78 0.96 -17.43
C THR A 671 1.66 -0.07 -17.28
N ILE A 672 0.45 0.24 -17.75
CA ILE A 672 -0.69 -0.69 -17.73
C ILE A 672 -0.47 -1.84 -18.73
N VAL A 673 0.00 -1.53 -19.93
CA VAL A 673 0.30 -2.53 -20.98
C VAL A 673 1.34 -3.54 -20.50
N ASP A 674 2.37 -3.09 -19.78
CA ASP A 674 3.40 -3.97 -19.21
C ASP A 674 2.78 -5.02 -18.24
N TYR A 675 1.81 -4.61 -17.43
CA TYR A 675 1.07 -5.51 -16.54
C TYR A 675 0.17 -6.50 -17.28
N ILE A 676 -0.49 -6.06 -18.35
CA ILE A 676 -1.29 -6.95 -19.19
C ILE A 676 -0.38 -7.98 -19.87
N ASN A 677 0.78 -7.55 -20.37
CA ASN A 677 1.77 -8.44 -20.97
C ASN A 677 2.28 -9.49 -19.98
N TYR A 678 2.58 -9.08 -18.75
CA TYR A 678 2.93 -10.00 -17.67
C TYR A 678 1.85 -11.05 -17.40
N SER A 679 0.58 -10.70 -17.61
CA SER A 679 -0.55 -11.62 -17.40
C SER A 679 -0.90 -12.51 -18.59
N GLN A 680 -0.22 -12.40 -19.74
CA GLN A 680 -0.61 -13.12 -20.97
C GLN A 680 -0.69 -14.63 -20.78
N THR A 681 0.30 -15.25 -20.13
CA THR A 681 0.29 -16.69 -19.85
C THR A 681 -0.91 -17.11 -19.00
N ALA A 682 -1.30 -16.28 -18.04
CA ALA A 682 -2.46 -16.54 -17.19
C ALA A 682 -3.78 -16.42 -17.96
N VAL A 683 -3.89 -15.39 -18.80
CA VAL A 683 -5.01 -15.18 -19.72
C VAL A 683 -5.16 -16.39 -20.66
N ASP A 684 -4.06 -16.87 -21.23
CA ASP A 684 -4.06 -18.00 -22.16
C ASP A 684 -4.42 -19.32 -21.45
N ASN A 685 -3.91 -19.56 -20.24
CA ASN A 685 -4.28 -20.72 -19.42
C ASN A 685 -5.78 -20.70 -19.04
N PHE A 686 -6.33 -19.54 -18.72
CA PHE A 686 -7.75 -19.38 -18.43
C PHE A 686 -8.62 -19.66 -19.67
N LEU A 687 -8.27 -19.09 -20.83
CA LEU A 687 -8.98 -19.33 -22.09
C LEU A 687 -8.92 -20.80 -22.51
N SER A 688 -7.75 -21.43 -22.42
CA SER A 688 -7.58 -22.86 -22.70
C SER A 688 -8.42 -23.74 -21.77
N SER A 689 -8.56 -23.35 -20.50
CA SER A 689 -9.40 -24.08 -19.56
C SER A 689 -10.89 -23.97 -19.89
N LEU A 690 -11.36 -22.80 -20.35
CA LEU A 690 -12.74 -22.63 -20.82
C LEU A 690 -13.01 -23.45 -22.09
N GLU A 691 -12.02 -23.57 -22.98
CA GLU A 691 -12.11 -24.43 -24.16
C GLU A 691 -12.25 -25.90 -23.78
N GLN A 692 -11.48 -26.39 -22.79
CA GLN A 692 -11.60 -27.75 -22.28
C GLN A 692 -13.00 -28.02 -21.69
N VAL A 693 -13.57 -27.06 -20.95
CA VAL A 693 -14.93 -27.17 -20.39
C VAL A 693 -15.97 -27.28 -21.52
N ALA A 694 -15.91 -26.39 -22.51
CA ALA A 694 -16.83 -26.42 -23.64
C ALA A 694 -16.68 -27.69 -24.47
N THR A 695 -15.45 -28.18 -24.65
CA THR A 695 -15.18 -29.45 -25.33
C THR A 695 -15.75 -30.62 -24.54
N ALA A 696 -15.60 -30.64 -23.22
CA ALA A 696 -16.18 -31.68 -22.36
C ALA A 696 -17.72 -31.71 -22.44
N MET A 697 -18.37 -30.54 -22.45
CA MET A 697 -19.81 -30.42 -22.69
C MET A 697 -20.22 -30.98 -24.06
N LYS A 698 -19.38 -30.75 -25.08
CA LYS A 698 -19.54 -31.32 -26.42
C LYS A 698 -19.18 -32.81 -26.48
N THR A 699 -18.30 -33.37 -25.66
CA THR A 699 -17.89 -34.79 -25.76
C THR A 699 -18.75 -35.75 -24.96
N ASN A 700 -19.62 -35.28 -24.06
CA ASN A 700 -20.69 -36.08 -23.42
C ASN A 700 -21.75 -36.60 -24.42
N ILE A 701 -21.39 -36.72 -25.70
CA ILE A 701 -22.17 -37.10 -26.88
C ILE A 701 -22.26 -38.62 -27.09
N ASN A 702 -21.51 -39.45 -26.34
CA ASN A 702 -21.18 -40.82 -26.81
C ASN A 702 -21.96 -42.00 -26.21
N THR A 703 -23.03 -41.82 -25.43
CA THR A 703 -23.74 -42.96 -24.81
C THR A 703 -25.09 -43.34 -25.42
N SER A 704 -25.70 -42.53 -26.31
CA SER A 704 -27.03 -42.85 -26.83
C SER A 704 -27.34 -42.30 -28.23
N GLY A 705 -26.94 -43.03 -29.29
CA GLY A 705 -27.57 -42.99 -30.61
C GLY A 705 -27.33 -41.75 -31.50
N GLN A 706 -27.24 -41.97 -32.80
CA GLN A 706 -27.01 -40.95 -33.83
C GLN A 706 -28.11 -39.87 -33.84
N GLY A 707 -27.74 -38.61 -33.61
CA GLY A 707 -28.64 -37.44 -33.69
C GLY A 707 -28.45 -36.36 -32.60
N ASN A 708 -27.57 -36.59 -31.60
CA ASN A 708 -27.51 -35.78 -30.37
C ASN A 708 -26.57 -34.57 -30.36
N SER A 709 -25.84 -34.26 -31.46
CA SER A 709 -24.77 -33.23 -31.45
C SER A 709 -25.24 -31.81 -31.13
N ASP A 710 -26.50 -31.49 -31.42
CA ASP A 710 -26.99 -30.12 -31.37
C ASP A 710 -27.57 -29.72 -30.00
N ARG A 711 -27.82 -30.68 -29.10
CA ARG A 711 -28.61 -30.44 -27.87
C ARG A 711 -27.90 -29.56 -26.83
N TYR A 712 -26.57 -29.72 -26.71
CA TYR A 712 -25.73 -28.97 -25.76
C TYR A 712 -24.85 -27.93 -26.46
N LEU A 713 -24.93 -27.82 -27.78
CA LEU A 713 -24.09 -26.93 -28.59
C LEU A 713 -24.26 -25.46 -28.18
N ASP A 714 -25.50 -25.00 -28.01
CA ASP A 714 -25.82 -23.64 -27.55
C ASP A 714 -25.26 -23.34 -26.15
N ALA A 715 -25.34 -24.31 -25.24
CA ALA A 715 -24.83 -24.18 -23.88
C ALA A 715 -23.30 -24.13 -23.86
N ALA A 716 -22.63 -25.01 -24.63
CA ALA A 716 -21.18 -25.02 -24.77
C ALA A 716 -20.66 -23.74 -25.45
N ASN A 717 -21.36 -23.24 -26.48
CA ASN A 717 -21.01 -22.01 -27.18
C ASN A 717 -21.20 -20.76 -26.30
N THR A 718 -21.98 -20.83 -25.20
CA THR A 718 -22.04 -19.76 -24.20
C THR A 718 -20.70 -19.62 -23.45
N VAL A 719 -19.95 -20.72 -23.28
CA VAL A 719 -18.66 -20.75 -22.57
C VAL A 719 -17.50 -20.49 -23.53
N HIS A 720 -17.40 -21.29 -24.61
CA HIS A 720 -16.33 -21.17 -25.61
C HIS A 720 -16.78 -21.77 -26.96
N THR A 721 -16.59 -21.02 -28.06
CA THR A 721 -17.01 -21.45 -29.40
C THR A 721 -15.95 -22.27 -30.15
N GLY A 722 -14.68 -22.16 -29.79
CA GLY A 722 -13.53 -22.82 -30.43
C GLY A 722 -12.72 -21.89 -31.35
N ASN A 723 -13.30 -20.77 -31.79
CA ASN A 723 -12.58 -19.76 -32.57
C ASN A 723 -12.99 -18.35 -32.14
N LEU A 724 -12.29 -17.85 -31.12
CA LEU A 724 -12.57 -16.54 -30.50
C LEU A 724 -12.40 -15.38 -31.48
N GLN A 725 -11.40 -15.44 -32.37
CA GLN A 725 -11.12 -14.35 -33.31
C GLN A 725 -12.23 -14.19 -34.34
N ASN A 726 -12.75 -15.29 -34.89
CA ASN A 726 -13.88 -15.25 -35.81
C ASN A 726 -15.16 -14.74 -35.13
N GLU A 727 -15.36 -15.07 -33.85
CA GLU A 727 -16.50 -14.62 -33.08
C GLU A 727 -16.51 -13.09 -32.89
N ILE A 728 -15.34 -12.52 -32.54
CA ILE A 728 -15.16 -11.07 -32.43
C ILE A 728 -15.29 -10.37 -33.78
N ASN A 729 -14.79 -10.96 -34.86
CA ASN A 729 -14.86 -10.33 -36.19
C ASN A 729 -16.29 -10.32 -36.77
N ASN A 730 -17.15 -11.27 -36.39
CA ASN A 730 -18.49 -11.45 -36.94
C ASN A 730 -19.62 -11.04 -35.97
N CYS A 731 -19.29 -10.28 -34.91
CA CYS A 731 -20.28 -9.93 -33.91
C CYS A 731 -21.39 -9.03 -34.46
N THR A 732 -22.64 -9.36 -34.15
CA THR A 732 -23.82 -8.62 -34.59
C THR A 732 -24.21 -7.57 -33.54
N LEU A 733 -24.24 -6.30 -33.92
CA LEU A 733 -24.65 -5.19 -33.05
C LEU A 733 -26.18 -4.95 -33.12
N PRO A 734 -26.82 -4.39 -32.09
CA PRO A 734 -26.24 -3.74 -30.89
C PRO A 734 -25.98 -4.67 -29.69
N LYS A 735 -26.46 -5.92 -29.72
CA LYS A 735 -26.29 -6.92 -28.63
C LYS A 735 -25.54 -8.15 -29.13
N PRO A 736 -24.21 -8.15 -29.06
CA PRO A 736 -23.40 -9.23 -29.60
C PRO A 736 -23.51 -10.46 -28.71
N LYS A 737 -24.03 -11.56 -29.27
CA LYS A 737 -24.03 -12.87 -28.60
C LYS A 737 -22.61 -13.43 -28.58
N LEU A 738 -21.86 -13.09 -27.55
CA LEU A 738 -20.49 -13.55 -27.35
C LEU A 738 -20.40 -14.56 -26.20
N SER A 739 -19.52 -15.54 -26.38
CA SER A 739 -19.09 -16.49 -25.37
C SER A 739 -18.27 -15.78 -24.27
N ILE A 740 -18.28 -16.35 -23.06
CA ILE A 740 -17.50 -15.83 -21.93
C ILE A 740 -16.01 -15.69 -22.32
N ALA A 741 -15.47 -16.68 -23.02
CA ALA A 741 -14.09 -16.65 -23.51
C ALA A 741 -13.84 -15.53 -24.53
N ALA A 742 -14.76 -15.27 -25.47
CA ALA A 742 -14.60 -14.19 -26.45
C ALA A 742 -14.64 -12.81 -25.79
N LYS A 743 -15.54 -12.61 -24.82
CA LYS A 743 -15.61 -11.37 -24.02
C LYS A 743 -14.31 -11.12 -23.27
N TYR A 744 -13.79 -12.15 -22.58
CA TYR A 744 -12.53 -12.08 -21.85
C TYR A 744 -11.34 -11.82 -22.77
N PHE A 745 -11.28 -12.51 -23.91
CA PHE A 745 -10.24 -12.34 -24.93
C PHE A 745 -10.21 -10.92 -25.49
N GLN A 746 -11.35 -10.36 -25.90
CA GLN A 746 -11.42 -9.00 -26.43
C GLN A 746 -11.05 -7.95 -25.38
N PHE A 747 -11.36 -8.18 -24.10
CA PHE A 747 -11.03 -7.25 -23.02
C PHE A 747 -9.52 -7.18 -22.70
N PHE A 748 -8.82 -8.32 -22.70
CA PHE A 748 -7.39 -8.39 -22.34
C PHE A 748 -6.43 -8.41 -23.53
N LYS A 749 -6.81 -9.04 -24.64
CA LYS A 749 -5.95 -9.23 -25.83
C LYS A 749 -6.47 -8.49 -27.08
N GLY A 750 -7.65 -7.86 -27.00
CA GLY A 750 -8.25 -7.14 -28.12
C GLY A 750 -7.49 -5.87 -28.49
N SER A 751 -7.51 -5.52 -29.78
CA SER A 751 -6.99 -4.26 -30.31
C SER A 751 -8.15 -3.34 -30.71
N GLY A 752 -8.28 -2.22 -29.98
CA GLY A 752 -9.38 -1.27 -30.13
C GLY A 752 -10.75 -1.83 -29.72
N THR A 753 -11.74 -0.94 -29.62
CA THR A 753 -13.11 -1.34 -29.26
C THR A 753 -13.76 -2.15 -30.39
N LYS A 754 -14.16 -3.38 -30.08
CA LYS A 754 -14.93 -4.27 -30.98
C LYS A 754 -16.08 -4.87 -30.22
N CYS A 755 -17.23 -5.08 -30.89
CA CYS A 755 -18.41 -5.68 -30.28
C CYS A 755 -18.88 -4.97 -29.00
N ASN A 756 -18.76 -3.63 -28.95
CA ASN A 756 -19.03 -2.81 -27.77
C ASN A 756 -18.19 -3.17 -26.52
N ILE A 757 -17.08 -3.90 -26.69
CA ILE A 757 -16.13 -4.21 -25.62
C ILE A 757 -14.85 -3.43 -25.89
N GLU A 758 -14.55 -2.52 -24.99
CA GLU A 758 -13.32 -1.74 -24.98
C GLU A 758 -12.22 -2.53 -24.23
N PRO A 759 -11.00 -2.62 -24.78
CA PRO A 759 -9.86 -3.21 -24.09
C PRO A 759 -9.50 -2.48 -22.79
N LEU A 760 -8.93 -3.20 -21.82
CA LEU A 760 -8.58 -2.66 -20.50
C LEU A 760 -7.72 -1.37 -20.52
N PRO A 761 -6.66 -1.24 -21.34
CA PRO A 761 -5.86 -0.01 -21.39
C PRO A 761 -6.68 1.22 -21.79
N ASP A 762 -7.49 1.08 -22.85
CA ASP A 762 -8.33 2.16 -23.37
C ASP A 762 -9.39 2.56 -22.33
N ALA A 763 -10.00 1.55 -21.68
CA ALA A 763 -11.01 1.76 -20.65
C ALA A 763 -10.48 2.54 -19.42
N ILE A 764 -9.21 2.34 -19.03
CA ILE A 764 -8.59 3.06 -17.91
C ILE A 764 -8.23 4.49 -18.29
N VAL A 765 -7.67 4.70 -19.49
CA VAL A 765 -7.35 6.04 -19.98
C VAL A 765 -8.63 6.89 -20.06
N ARG A 766 -9.70 6.30 -20.60
CA ARG A 766 -11.02 6.95 -20.61
C ARG A 766 -11.49 7.28 -19.19
N PHE A 767 -11.41 6.32 -18.27
CA PHE A 767 -11.80 6.53 -16.87
C PHE A 767 -11.11 7.73 -16.23
N PHE A 768 -9.78 7.83 -16.38
CA PHE A 768 -9.05 8.97 -15.82
C PHE A 768 -9.43 10.31 -16.46
N ASN A 769 -9.68 10.33 -17.78
CA ASN A 769 -10.14 11.54 -18.47
C ASN A 769 -11.57 11.94 -18.04
N ASP A 770 -12.46 10.97 -17.87
CA ASP A 770 -13.84 11.20 -17.42
C ASP A 770 -13.86 11.75 -15.98
N GLU A 771 -13.08 11.17 -15.07
CA GLU A 771 -12.97 11.64 -13.69
C GLU A 771 -12.33 13.03 -13.59
N ALA A 772 -11.27 13.30 -14.36
CA ALA A 772 -10.64 14.62 -14.41
C ALA A 772 -11.56 15.70 -15.01
N SER A 773 -12.43 15.31 -15.96
CA SER A 773 -13.44 16.22 -16.52
C SER A 773 -14.59 16.48 -15.54
N ALA A 774 -14.93 15.49 -14.70
CA ALA A 774 -15.98 15.61 -13.69
C ALA A 774 -15.53 16.41 -12.46
N ASN A 775 -14.25 16.32 -12.09
CA ASN A 775 -13.69 17.03 -10.94
C ASN A 775 -12.27 17.57 -11.24
N GLN A 776 -12.13 18.90 -11.22
CA GLN A 776 -10.86 19.59 -11.47
C GLN A 776 -9.76 19.25 -10.45
N ASP A 777 -10.13 18.80 -9.25
CA ASP A 777 -9.18 18.42 -8.21
C ASP A 777 -8.67 16.99 -8.36
N TYR A 778 -9.34 16.12 -9.13
CA TYR A 778 -9.00 14.70 -9.27
C TYR A 778 -7.54 14.42 -9.69
N PRO A 779 -6.92 15.20 -10.60
CA PRO A 779 -5.51 15.01 -10.96
C PRO A 779 -4.55 15.24 -9.78
N ASN A 780 -4.88 16.16 -8.86
CA ASN A 780 -4.00 16.57 -7.76
C ASN A 780 -4.31 15.87 -6.44
N PHE A 781 -5.58 15.50 -6.23
CA PHE A 781 -6.08 14.94 -4.99
C PHE A 781 -6.79 13.62 -5.22
N TYR A 782 -6.61 12.70 -4.29
CA TYR A 782 -7.40 11.48 -4.21
C TYR A 782 -8.61 11.71 -3.31
N LEU A 783 -9.79 11.24 -3.75
CA LEU A 783 -11.08 11.49 -3.13
C LEU A 783 -11.66 10.20 -2.59
N SER A 784 -12.16 10.23 -1.36
CA SER A 784 -12.68 9.02 -0.70
C SER A 784 -13.66 9.34 0.42
N THR A 785 -14.26 8.29 0.96
CA THR A 785 -15.24 8.33 2.04
C THR A 785 -14.67 7.68 3.30
N PHE A 786 -14.93 8.29 4.45
CA PHE A 786 -14.53 7.82 5.77
C PHE A 786 -15.75 7.65 6.66
N LYS A 787 -15.90 6.46 7.25
CA LYS A 787 -16.89 6.20 8.29
C LYS A 787 -16.21 6.18 9.66
N THR A 788 -16.67 7.03 10.57
CA THR A 788 -16.20 7.05 11.95
C THR A 788 -16.63 5.77 12.68
N PRO A 789 -15.72 5.04 13.34
CA PRO A 789 -16.11 3.87 14.11
C PRO A 789 -17.05 4.20 15.27
N THR A 790 -18.02 3.33 15.50
CA THR A 790 -19.01 3.47 16.57
C THR A 790 -18.66 2.64 17.81
N ASP A 791 -17.78 1.65 17.67
CA ASP A 791 -17.56 0.57 18.64
C ASP A 791 -16.18 0.63 19.33
N TYR A 792 -15.32 1.58 18.96
CA TYR A 792 -14.06 1.85 19.67
C TYR A 792 -13.60 3.30 19.48
N ASP A 793 -12.78 3.78 20.42
CA ASP A 793 -12.34 5.18 20.48
C ASP A 793 -11.39 5.53 19.32
N PRO A 794 -11.72 6.52 18.46
CA PRO A 794 -10.83 7.06 17.44
C PRO A 794 -9.48 7.58 17.95
N ALA A 795 -9.34 7.89 19.25
CA ALA A 795 -8.07 8.26 19.85
C ALA A 795 -7.02 7.14 19.80
N GLN A 796 -7.42 5.91 19.46
CA GLN A 796 -6.52 4.78 19.24
C GLN A 796 -5.84 4.80 17.86
N PHE A 797 -6.24 5.69 16.94
CA PHE A 797 -5.64 5.76 15.62
C PHE A 797 -4.21 6.30 15.68
N SER A 798 -3.30 5.61 15.00
CA SER A 798 -2.03 6.20 14.64
C SER A 798 -2.25 7.16 13.47
N THR A 799 -2.25 8.45 13.78
CA THR A 799 -2.35 9.56 12.83
C THR A 799 -0.95 10.09 12.54
N GLY A 800 -0.72 10.59 11.32
CA GLY A 800 0.56 11.17 10.94
C GLY A 800 0.87 12.48 11.67
N TYR A 801 2.09 12.98 11.47
CA TYR A 801 2.64 14.12 12.22
C TYR A 801 2.49 15.45 11.48
N ILE A 802 1.99 16.48 12.17
CA ILE A 802 2.21 17.90 11.86
C ILE A 802 2.80 18.55 13.12
N PRO A 803 3.94 19.27 13.04
CA PRO A 803 4.51 19.94 14.20
C PRO A 803 3.53 20.99 14.75
N GLY A 804 3.03 20.75 15.97
CA GLY A 804 2.22 21.72 16.69
C GLY A 804 3.04 22.91 17.23
N PRO A 805 2.38 24.03 17.61
CA PRO A 805 3.07 25.25 18.04
C PRO A 805 3.87 25.15 19.36
N ARG A 806 3.82 24.03 20.09
CA ARG A 806 4.40 23.86 21.45
C ARG A 806 5.26 22.59 21.62
N GLN A 807 6.19 22.32 20.71
CA GLN A 807 7.16 21.21 20.86
C GLN A 807 8.55 21.62 21.36
N LEU A 808 8.63 22.74 22.09
CA LEU A 808 9.77 23.05 22.95
C LEU A 808 9.37 22.67 24.38
N SER A 809 9.95 21.57 24.88
CA SER A 809 10.20 21.28 26.30
C SER A 809 9.15 21.82 27.28
N ASP A 810 8.01 21.14 27.43
CA ASP A 810 7.18 21.33 28.63
C ASP A 810 7.08 20.00 29.37
N THR A 811 7.83 19.89 30.47
CA THR A 811 8.00 18.70 31.32
C THR A 811 6.87 18.55 32.35
N ALA A 812 5.75 19.25 32.17
CA ALA A 812 4.78 19.45 33.25
C ALA A 812 3.78 18.30 33.49
N SER A 813 3.61 17.33 32.59
CA SER A 813 2.54 16.31 32.73
C SER A 813 3.00 14.87 32.94
N GLY A 814 4.30 14.56 33.01
CA GLY A 814 4.78 13.18 33.18
C GLY A 814 4.44 12.21 32.03
N GLU A 815 3.67 12.66 31.03
CA GLU A 815 3.42 11.93 29.80
C GLU A 815 4.58 12.19 28.84
N VAL A 816 5.44 11.18 28.71
CA VAL A 816 6.50 11.18 27.69
C VAL A 816 5.82 11.24 26.32
N PRO A 817 6.06 12.30 25.50
CA PRO A 817 5.54 12.33 24.15
C PRO A 817 6.11 11.13 23.38
N ARG A 818 5.20 10.26 22.92
CA ARG A 818 5.56 8.99 22.28
C ARG A 818 6.32 9.28 20.99
N ARG A 819 7.63 9.02 20.97
CA ARG A 819 8.40 8.97 19.72
C ARG A 819 7.85 7.82 18.89
N ASN A 820 7.15 8.14 17.80
CA ASN A 820 6.69 7.15 16.83
C ASN A 820 7.91 6.47 16.20
N PHE A 821 8.09 5.19 16.55
CA PHE A 821 9.20 4.37 16.11
C PHE A 821 9.09 4.06 14.62
N TYR A 822 10.26 4.04 13.98
CA TYR A 822 10.47 3.76 12.58
C TYR A 822 10.18 2.30 12.24
N SER A 823 9.74 2.10 11.00
CA SER A 823 9.58 0.81 10.36
C SER A 823 8.26 0.10 10.70
N THR A 824 7.70 -0.43 9.64
CA THR A 824 6.48 -1.19 9.50
C THR A 824 6.53 -2.47 10.34
N LYS A 825 6.33 -2.37 11.64
CA LYS A 825 6.25 -3.54 12.51
C LYS A 825 4.78 -3.94 12.62
N LEU A 826 4.39 -4.96 11.86
CA LEU A 826 3.04 -5.51 11.87
C LEU A 826 2.75 -6.09 13.26
N ILE A 827 1.77 -5.52 13.97
CA ILE A 827 1.26 -6.02 15.24
C ILE A 827 0.52 -7.33 14.93
N GLY A 828 1.03 -8.44 15.48
CA GLY A 828 0.47 -9.77 15.27
C GLY A 828 -0.90 -9.93 15.94
N MET A 829 -1.78 -10.73 15.35
CA MET A 829 -3.18 -10.85 15.77
C MET A 829 -3.33 -11.26 17.25
N GLY A 830 -2.48 -12.16 17.77
CA GLY A 830 -2.49 -12.62 19.15
C GLY A 830 -1.97 -11.59 20.18
N SER A 831 -1.41 -10.47 19.73
CA SER A 831 -1.06 -9.35 20.63
C SER A 831 -2.22 -8.36 20.85
N ILE A 832 -3.27 -8.48 20.04
CA ILE A 832 -4.52 -7.71 20.13
C ILE A 832 -5.55 -8.47 21.01
N ASP A 833 -5.37 -9.78 21.18
CA ASP A 833 -6.22 -10.73 21.94
C ASP A 833 -6.04 -10.66 23.48
N GLY A 834 -5.82 -9.46 24.02
CA GLY A 834 -5.64 -9.25 25.47
C GLY A 834 -6.68 -8.32 26.06
N SER A 835 -7.05 -8.52 27.32
CA SER A 835 -7.88 -7.62 28.16
C SER A 835 -7.33 -6.20 28.36
N LYS A 836 -6.33 -5.79 27.56
CA LYS A 836 -5.69 -4.49 27.61
C LYS A 836 -6.49 -3.51 26.76
N THR A 837 -7.30 -2.72 27.45
CA THR A 837 -8.26 -1.73 26.93
C THR A 837 -7.63 -0.51 26.25
N SER A 838 -6.31 -0.46 26.05
CA SER A 838 -5.68 0.59 25.27
C SER A 838 -4.41 0.12 24.56
N LEU A 839 -4.24 0.53 23.30
CA LEU A 839 -2.98 0.50 22.56
C LEU A 839 -1.84 1.23 23.31
N GLY A 840 -2.18 2.06 24.30
CA GLY A 840 -1.22 2.74 25.18
C GLY A 840 -0.47 1.83 26.17
N GLN A 841 -0.93 0.59 26.39
CA GLN A 841 -0.25 -0.40 27.23
C GLN A 841 0.40 -1.54 26.45
N GLN A 842 0.36 -1.51 25.11
CA GLN A 842 1.08 -2.47 24.30
C GLN A 842 2.55 -2.02 24.21
N THR A 843 3.42 -2.75 24.90
CA THR A 843 4.88 -2.65 24.75
C THR A 843 5.24 -2.71 23.27
N ILE A 844 6.03 -1.74 22.83
CA ILE A 844 6.60 -1.58 21.48
C ILE A 844 6.81 -2.95 20.83
N TYR A 845 5.97 -3.33 19.87
CA TYR A 845 6.12 -4.61 19.18
C TYR A 845 7.31 -4.49 18.23
N SER A 846 8.45 -5.01 18.66
CA SER A 846 9.60 -5.25 17.79
C SER A 846 9.35 -6.55 17.03
N GLU A 847 9.51 -6.60 15.69
CA GLU A 847 9.63 -7.90 15.02
C GLU A 847 10.94 -8.55 15.51
N ALA A 848 10.84 -9.32 16.58
CA ALA A 848 11.89 -10.19 17.09
C ALA A 848 11.46 -11.64 16.92
N ARG A 849 12.45 -12.53 16.85
CA ARG A 849 12.25 -13.98 16.69
C ARG A 849 11.52 -14.64 17.88
N SER A 850 11.27 -13.91 18.96
CA SER A 850 10.60 -14.41 20.16
C SER A 850 9.54 -13.44 20.67
N THR A 851 8.56 -13.98 21.39
CA THR A 851 7.53 -13.25 22.16
C THR A 851 8.09 -12.44 23.34
N GLY A 852 9.42 -12.33 23.46
CA GLY A 852 10.11 -11.59 24.50
C GLY A 852 10.56 -10.19 24.05
N LEU A 853 10.76 -9.31 25.02
CA LEU A 853 11.27 -7.94 24.91
C LEU A 853 12.70 -7.83 24.32
N SER A 854 13.25 -8.89 23.71
CA SER A 854 14.57 -8.87 23.07
C SER A 854 14.48 -8.23 21.69
N PHE A 855 15.27 -7.17 21.45
CA PHE A 855 15.36 -6.47 20.18
C PHE A 855 16.26 -7.21 19.17
N ASP A 856 16.13 -8.52 19.05
CA ASP A 856 16.91 -9.28 18.07
C ASP A 856 16.32 -9.12 16.67
N SER A 857 17.12 -8.58 15.75
CA SER A 857 16.77 -8.34 14.35
C SER A 857 16.33 -9.63 13.65
N VAL A 858 15.31 -9.53 12.80
CA VAL A 858 14.89 -10.58 11.86
C VAL A 858 16.10 -11.04 11.03
N GLN A 859 16.38 -12.35 10.99
CA GLN A 859 17.47 -12.93 10.19
C GLN A 859 17.36 -12.61 8.68
N GLU A 860 16.16 -12.33 8.16
CA GLU A 860 15.95 -11.92 6.76
C GLU A 860 16.63 -10.57 6.41
N TYR A 861 17.01 -9.77 7.42
CA TYR A 861 17.68 -8.47 7.25
C TYR A 861 18.84 -8.28 8.24
N SER A 862 19.58 -9.34 8.56
CA SER A 862 20.81 -9.20 9.34
C SER A 862 21.85 -8.40 8.53
N SER A 863 22.01 -7.11 8.86
CA SER A 863 22.78 -6.08 8.16
C SER A 863 22.32 -5.80 6.73
N PRO A 864 21.30 -4.95 6.51
CA PRO A 864 21.08 -4.42 5.17
C PRO A 864 22.35 -3.71 4.71
N ASN A 865 22.92 -4.14 3.58
CA ASN A 865 23.96 -3.38 2.90
C ASN A 865 23.34 -2.04 2.51
N LEU A 866 23.59 -1.00 3.30
CA LEU A 866 23.02 0.32 3.06
C LEU A 866 23.56 0.87 1.74
N VAL A 867 22.67 1.21 0.82
CA VAL A 867 23.04 1.62 -0.54
C VAL A 867 23.13 3.12 -0.74
N ASN A 868 22.60 3.92 0.20
CA ASN A 868 22.52 5.39 0.09
C ASN A 868 23.28 6.12 1.21
N LEU A 869 24.52 5.68 1.48
CA LEU A 869 25.44 6.42 2.35
C LEU A 869 25.83 7.77 1.73
N LEU A 870 26.31 8.71 2.54
CA LEU A 870 26.79 10.01 2.05
C LEU A 870 27.92 9.83 1.02
N ALA A 871 27.98 10.72 0.03
CA ALA A 871 29.00 10.64 -1.00
C ALA A 871 30.42 10.81 -0.42
N PRO A 872 31.44 10.07 -0.91
CA PRO A 872 32.81 10.20 -0.43
C PRO A 872 33.32 11.65 -0.50
N GLY A 873 34.02 12.09 0.55
CA GLY A 873 34.63 13.43 0.61
C GLY A 873 33.75 14.54 1.19
N GLN A 874 32.44 14.33 1.34
CA GLN A 874 31.54 15.31 1.98
C GLN A 874 31.83 15.55 3.47
N LEU A 875 32.50 14.60 4.11
CA LEU A 875 32.96 14.67 5.50
C LEU A 875 34.50 14.67 5.61
N SER A 876 35.22 14.96 4.51
CA SER A 876 36.70 14.94 4.47
C SER A 876 37.36 15.84 5.53
N GLU A 877 36.63 16.87 5.98
CA GLU A 877 37.05 17.80 7.04
C GLU A 877 37.24 17.13 8.41
N PHE A 878 36.65 15.94 8.62
CA PHE A 878 36.83 15.14 9.82
C PHE A 878 37.93 14.07 9.70
N GLY A 879 38.66 14.01 8.58
CA GLY A 879 39.67 12.99 8.28
C GLY A 879 39.06 11.68 7.75
N ASP A 880 39.85 10.59 7.77
CA ASP A 880 39.37 9.24 7.46
C ASP A 880 38.41 8.75 8.55
N LEU A 881 37.16 9.17 8.44
CA LEU A 881 36.07 8.61 9.24
C LEU A 881 35.81 7.18 8.76
N LYS A 882 36.33 6.20 9.49
CA LYS A 882 35.94 4.78 9.34
C LYS A 882 34.52 4.61 9.88
N PHE A 883 33.51 4.69 9.01
CA PHE A 883 32.14 4.24 9.30
C PHE A 883 31.87 2.90 8.64
#